data_AF-A0A0S6W6Q7-F1
#
_entry.id   AF-A0A0S6W6Q7-F1
#
_cell.length_a   1.000
_cell.length_b   1.000
_cell.length_c   1.000
_cell.angle_alpha   90.00
_cell.angle_beta   90.00
_cell.angle_gamma   90.00
#
_symmetry.space_group_name_H-M   'P 1'
#
loop_
_entity.id
_entity.type
_entity.pdbx_description
1 polymer ?
#
loop_
_entity_poly.entity_id
_entity_poly.type
_entity_poly.pdbx_seq_one_letter_code
_entity_poly.pdbx_strand_id
1 'polypeptide(L)'
;MKKISLKQWISEAIFPKTRYSRIFLLLVIFKALSYWLMAMWYYPAQPLSVIALYRSGESMNYYPIMAALSSFEFGETVVVEHLGKGVQAFPFASIAFHAFAFRLFHVYGIILADIIIALLHYLIFCTFLRVIGIPKLLAECCSLLIVTQGIDRVLFQFTRLYNIFPRNIFFIVLLLFCILTIGMLIYLSCRKTIPPFRTSFLITTIFFTGLLLLSLGVIGYSHWNWRIPRPFVTDVYFFLCVCLVTTLLNSSEECNDTEGYGHALRSAQALLARPKQSFGTPKNVHNLVCQYKGDYQRKILRVIWACLGGSFAFLLQGEIYLTISTSLMIGGVMIHLLTRTHSTREQKIQCFKGFLLFSITAMIGAIPFLLQNLLTHPDLPRRLGLFPIQRTRIFVLPGWRPYFIIGLSCILGTLLIQLGKHQTLHNFSHYRRNIWFFICFCFAGWAALPLSGIILSKTIQPQHFLYRLEHIFSLTMLIFLLYAFIWQFTQFSNPFLLLKKRYIRFSQMLILCVILLSVTSTIRFAAVFAKNDIPVLGTHEPDSVSTSNYRTDFFNTTQELLKYKMGKLPVLATVDFQIYSWWVSFWKGYAFFPFAFTSPLPDSELEYRLAVFCKLLGMNIEDYQKFIHENYIQYFWQSHLKYQVSSAYSFSSLSDYPQYVQEKIKKTTILDNYDIALPLSEEKRLIELFNQITVPIETLNIELIVLTNGMFLQQFSPPDNHFELCYQNSTFRIWRRR
;
A
#
# COMPACT_ATOMS: atom_id res chain seq x y z
N MET A 1 27.52 8.76 17.28
CA MET A 1 27.39 9.08 15.84
C MET A 1 27.56 10.58 15.65
N LYS A 2 28.35 11.06 14.67
CA LYS A 2 28.40 12.50 14.36
C LYS A 2 27.01 12.98 13.94
N LYS A 3 26.52 14.10 14.52
CA LYS A 3 25.25 14.71 14.09
C LYS A 3 25.44 15.26 12.67
N ILE A 4 24.88 14.55 11.70
CA ILE A 4 24.83 15.00 10.30
C ILE A 4 23.63 15.95 10.20
N SER A 5 23.81 17.12 9.59
CA SER A 5 22.69 18.04 9.35
C SER A 5 21.68 17.40 8.39
N LEU A 6 20.39 17.72 8.50
CA LEU A 6 19.36 17.22 7.58
C LEU A 6 19.72 17.48 6.11
N LYS A 7 20.30 18.65 5.81
CA LYS A 7 20.77 19.01 4.46
C LYS A 7 21.89 18.09 3.97
N GLN A 8 22.90 17.83 4.81
CA GLN A 8 23.98 16.91 4.47
C GLN A 8 23.45 15.49 4.33
N TRP A 9 22.46 15.12 5.16
CA TRP A 9 21.82 13.82 5.12
C TRP A 9 21.06 13.58 3.80
N ILE A 10 20.23 14.54 3.38
CA ILE A 10 19.52 14.51 2.08
C ILE A 10 20.53 14.48 0.93
N SER A 11 21.57 15.32 0.98
CA SER A 11 22.62 15.34 -0.03
C SER A 11 23.37 14.01 -0.14
N GLU A 12 23.70 13.36 0.99
CA GLU A 12 24.35 12.05 1.00
C GLU A 12 23.41 10.91 0.56
N ALA A 13 22.10 11.05 0.76
CA ALA A 13 21.12 10.07 0.32
C ALA A 13 20.92 10.15 -1.21
N ILE A 14 20.79 11.35 -1.77
CA ILE A 14 20.61 11.57 -3.22
C ILE A 14 21.94 11.35 -3.97
N PHE A 15 23.04 11.87 -3.44
CA PHE A 15 24.38 11.78 -4.04
C PHE A 15 25.33 11.04 -3.11
N PRO A 16 25.20 9.71 -2.99
CA PRO A 16 26.04 8.96 -2.09
C PRO A 16 27.52 9.06 -2.47
N LYS A 17 28.33 9.41 -1.48
CA LYS A 17 29.79 9.44 -1.59
C LYS A 17 30.41 8.04 -1.65
N THR A 18 29.73 7.05 -1.08
CA THR A 18 30.18 5.66 -0.98
C THR A 18 29.81 4.84 -2.22
N ARG A 19 30.73 4.00 -2.70
CA ARG A 19 30.52 3.14 -3.88
C ARG A 19 29.32 2.20 -3.74
N TYR A 20 29.16 1.54 -2.60
CA TYR A 20 28.06 0.59 -2.36
C TYR A 20 26.68 1.27 -2.40
N SER A 21 26.54 2.47 -1.83
CA SER A 21 25.28 3.21 -1.85
C SER A 21 24.88 3.63 -3.26
N ARG A 22 25.85 3.94 -4.13
CA ARG A 22 25.59 4.16 -5.58
C ARG A 22 25.10 2.88 -6.26
N ILE A 23 25.71 1.73 -5.93
CA ILE A 23 25.25 0.43 -6.43
C ILE A 23 23.81 0.16 -5.98
N PHE A 24 23.46 0.44 -4.72
CA PHE A 24 22.09 0.26 -4.25
C PHE A 24 21.08 1.15 -4.97
N LEU A 25 21.40 2.43 -5.23
CA LEU A 25 20.54 3.30 -6.05
C LEU A 25 20.37 2.74 -7.48
N LEU A 26 21.46 2.27 -8.11
CA LEU A 26 21.39 1.65 -9.42
C LEU A 26 20.51 0.39 -9.42
N LEU A 27 20.58 -0.43 -8.36
CA LEU A 27 19.72 -1.62 -8.22
C LEU A 27 18.24 -1.24 -8.04
N VAL A 28 17.93 -0.15 -7.34
CA VAL A 28 16.56 0.38 -7.24
C VAL A 28 16.05 0.81 -8.61
N ILE A 29 16.85 1.56 -9.38
CA ILE A 29 16.50 1.99 -10.74
C ILE A 29 16.32 0.79 -11.66
N PHE A 30 17.26 -0.16 -11.65
CA PHE A 30 17.19 -1.38 -12.44
C PHE A 30 15.93 -2.17 -12.11
N LYS A 31 15.58 -2.28 -10.82
CA LYS A 31 14.34 -2.95 -10.41
C LYS A 31 13.10 -2.21 -10.92
N ALA A 32 13.03 -0.89 -10.83
CA ALA A 32 11.92 -0.11 -11.37
C ALA A 32 11.78 -0.28 -12.89
N LEU A 33 12.90 -0.40 -13.59
CA LEU A 33 12.97 -0.67 -15.04
C LEU A 33 12.71 -2.13 -15.40
N SER A 34 12.94 -3.09 -14.49
CA SER A 34 12.96 -4.52 -14.82
C SER A 34 11.69 -5.01 -15.51
N TYR A 35 10.51 -4.56 -15.09
CA TYR A 35 9.25 -4.90 -15.75
C TYR A 35 9.23 -4.45 -17.22
N TRP A 36 9.60 -3.20 -17.48
CA TRP A 36 9.61 -2.60 -18.81
C TRP A 36 10.65 -3.27 -19.70
N LEU A 37 11.86 -3.48 -19.19
CA LEU A 37 12.93 -4.15 -19.93
C LEU A 37 12.55 -5.59 -20.29
N MET A 38 12.02 -6.36 -19.34
CA MET A 38 11.59 -7.74 -19.60
C MET A 38 10.41 -7.78 -20.57
N ALA A 39 9.43 -6.89 -20.42
CA ALA A 39 8.27 -6.86 -21.32
C ALA A 39 8.67 -6.45 -22.74
N MET A 40 9.54 -5.45 -22.91
CA MET A 40 10.09 -5.09 -24.22
C MET A 40 10.97 -6.20 -24.81
N TRP A 41 11.68 -6.96 -23.97
CA TRP A 41 12.46 -8.11 -24.42
C TRP A 41 11.57 -9.25 -24.93
N TYR A 42 10.49 -9.57 -24.22
CA TYR A 42 9.54 -10.62 -24.63
C TYR A 42 8.62 -10.20 -25.78
N TYR A 43 8.33 -8.90 -25.91
CA TYR A 43 7.38 -8.36 -26.89
C TYR A 43 7.96 -7.15 -27.65
N PRO A 44 9.06 -7.32 -28.41
CA PRO A 44 9.79 -6.20 -29.01
C PRO A 44 9.00 -5.42 -30.07
N ALA A 45 8.04 -6.08 -30.73
CA ALA A 45 7.22 -5.46 -31.77
C ALA A 45 6.03 -4.63 -31.22
N GLN A 46 5.76 -4.70 -29.92
CA GLN A 46 4.54 -4.14 -29.34
C GLN A 46 4.79 -2.77 -28.70
N PRO A 47 3.90 -1.79 -28.90
CA PRO A 47 4.10 -0.44 -28.38
C PRO A 47 3.97 -0.42 -26.85
N LEU A 48 4.63 0.55 -26.23
CA LEU A 48 4.62 0.69 -24.77
C LEU A 48 3.22 0.87 -24.18
N SER A 49 2.28 1.46 -24.92
CA SER A 49 0.87 1.60 -24.50
C SER A 49 0.15 0.26 -24.34
N VAL A 50 0.55 -0.73 -25.15
CA VAL A 50 0.04 -2.11 -25.05
C VAL A 50 0.78 -2.85 -23.94
N ILE A 51 2.11 -2.75 -23.92
CA ILE A 51 2.94 -3.34 -22.87
C ILE A 51 2.49 -2.90 -21.48
N ALA A 52 2.13 -1.62 -21.29
CA ALA A 52 1.65 -1.09 -20.01
C ALA A 52 0.44 -1.86 -19.44
N LEU A 53 -0.38 -2.49 -20.29
CA LEU A 53 -1.58 -3.23 -19.89
C LEU A 53 -1.32 -4.70 -19.58
N TYR A 54 -0.13 -5.23 -19.89
CA TYR A 54 0.27 -6.59 -19.49
C TYR A 54 0.58 -6.71 -17.99
N ARG A 55 0.37 -5.64 -17.24
CA ARG A 55 0.46 -5.64 -15.78
C ARG A 55 -0.79 -6.32 -15.21
N SER A 56 -0.60 -7.51 -14.64
CA SER A 56 -1.65 -8.29 -13.99
C SER A 56 -2.36 -7.56 -12.84
N GLY A 57 -3.62 -7.94 -12.60
CA GLY A 57 -4.40 -7.57 -11.41
C GLY A 57 -5.22 -6.29 -11.56
N GLU A 58 -5.66 -5.72 -10.42
CA GLU A 58 -6.44 -4.46 -10.28
C GLU A 58 -5.73 -3.22 -10.88
N SER A 59 -4.62 -3.44 -11.55
CA SER A 59 -3.77 -2.42 -12.07
C SER A 59 -4.39 -1.65 -13.24
N MET A 60 -5.33 -2.25 -13.95
CA MET A 60 -5.92 -1.68 -15.16
C MET A 60 -6.88 -0.51 -14.87
N ASN A 61 -7.63 -0.57 -13.75
CA ASN A 61 -8.56 0.49 -13.27
C ASN A 61 -7.94 1.88 -13.19
N TYR A 62 -6.64 1.93 -13.00
CA TYR A 62 -5.88 3.15 -12.78
C TYR A 62 -5.57 3.95 -14.03
N TYR A 63 -5.43 3.31 -15.19
CA TYR A 63 -5.03 4.03 -16.40
C TYR A 63 -6.07 5.06 -16.83
N PRO A 64 -7.39 4.75 -16.81
CA PRO A 64 -8.41 5.75 -17.13
C PRO A 64 -8.37 6.95 -16.20
N ILE A 65 -8.21 6.72 -14.89
CA ILE A 65 -8.14 7.81 -13.90
C ILE A 65 -6.88 8.64 -14.07
N MET A 66 -5.73 7.99 -14.30
CA MET A 66 -4.46 8.67 -14.54
C MET A 66 -4.56 9.54 -15.80
N ALA A 67 -5.18 9.04 -16.87
CA ALA A 67 -5.39 9.79 -18.10
C ALA A 67 -6.33 10.99 -17.90
N ALA A 68 -7.46 10.82 -17.21
CA ALA A 68 -8.37 11.90 -16.84
C ALA A 68 -7.66 12.98 -16.01
N LEU A 69 -6.97 12.57 -14.93
CA LEU A 69 -6.22 13.48 -14.06
C LEU A 69 -5.08 14.19 -14.80
N SER A 70 -4.44 13.55 -15.77
CA SER A 70 -3.38 14.17 -16.59
C SER A 70 -3.92 15.33 -17.45
N SER A 71 -5.23 15.35 -17.72
CA SER A 71 -5.92 16.40 -18.44
C SER A 71 -6.69 17.36 -17.50
N PHE A 72 -6.51 17.24 -16.17
CA PHE A 72 -7.27 17.97 -15.15
C PHE A 72 -8.79 17.77 -15.25
N GLU A 73 -9.22 16.62 -15.74
CA GLU A 73 -10.63 16.26 -15.85
C GLU A 73 -11.04 15.47 -14.60
N PHE A 74 -11.93 16.07 -13.80
CA PHE A 74 -12.40 15.48 -12.54
C PHE A 74 -13.80 14.84 -12.65
N GLY A 75 -14.53 15.10 -13.74
CA GLY A 75 -15.87 14.53 -13.99
C GLY A 75 -15.84 13.30 -14.89
N GLU A 76 -16.94 13.00 -15.57
CA GLU A 76 -16.98 11.94 -16.58
C GLU A 76 -16.15 12.33 -17.80
N THR A 77 -15.33 11.40 -18.30
CA THR A 77 -14.33 11.66 -19.37
C THR A 77 -14.46 10.70 -20.56
N VAL A 78 -15.24 9.65 -20.39
CA VAL A 78 -15.34 8.54 -21.36
C VAL A 78 -16.65 8.62 -22.13
N VAL A 79 -17.74 8.98 -21.47
CA VAL A 79 -19.07 9.03 -22.09
C VAL A 79 -19.33 10.41 -22.70
N VAL A 80 -19.43 10.47 -24.02
CA VAL A 80 -19.55 11.72 -24.80
C VAL A 80 -20.70 12.60 -24.31
N GLU A 81 -21.87 12.01 -24.04
CA GLU A 81 -23.07 12.74 -23.65
C GLU A 81 -22.99 13.35 -22.23
N HIS A 82 -22.00 12.93 -21.44
CA HIS A 82 -21.84 13.31 -20.05
C HIS A 82 -20.46 13.90 -19.74
N LEU A 83 -19.66 14.27 -20.73
CA LEU A 83 -18.33 14.83 -20.50
C LEU A 83 -18.36 16.01 -19.51
N GLY A 84 -17.49 15.94 -18.51
CA GLY A 84 -17.36 16.94 -17.45
C GLY A 84 -18.44 16.89 -16.37
N LYS A 85 -19.44 16.02 -16.46
CA LYS A 85 -20.48 15.89 -15.43
C LYS A 85 -19.99 15.12 -14.21
N GLY A 86 -20.45 15.54 -13.03
CA GLY A 86 -20.12 14.90 -11.75
C GLY A 86 -18.67 15.07 -11.33
N VAL A 87 -18.29 14.38 -10.25
CA VAL A 87 -16.91 14.31 -9.76
C VAL A 87 -16.58 12.85 -9.45
N GLN A 88 -15.49 12.34 -10.03
CA GLN A 88 -14.98 11.00 -9.78
C GLN A 88 -14.50 10.90 -8.33
N ALA A 89 -14.83 9.82 -7.62
CA ALA A 89 -14.29 9.51 -6.29
C ALA A 89 -13.08 8.58 -6.41
N PHE A 90 -11.89 9.16 -6.50
CA PHE A 90 -10.63 8.45 -6.56
C PHE A 90 -9.48 9.16 -5.81
N PRO A 91 -8.54 8.42 -5.20
CA PRO A 91 -7.38 8.99 -4.53
C PRO A 91 -6.42 9.75 -5.47
N PHE A 92 -6.66 11.04 -5.70
CA PHE A 92 -5.82 11.85 -6.59
C PHE A 92 -4.37 11.95 -6.12
N ALA A 93 -4.11 12.05 -4.81
CA ALA A 93 -2.76 12.17 -4.27
C ALA A 93 -1.82 11.02 -4.66
N SER A 94 -2.35 9.80 -4.77
CA SER A 94 -1.54 8.61 -5.09
C SER A 94 -1.27 8.48 -6.60
N ILE A 95 -2.09 9.12 -7.45
CA ILE A 95 -1.96 9.08 -8.91
C ILE A 95 -1.31 10.35 -9.48
N ALA A 96 -1.43 11.50 -8.81
CA ALA A 96 -1.08 12.81 -9.34
C ALA A 96 0.32 12.87 -9.95
N PHE A 97 1.31 12.22 -9.32
CA PHE A 97 2.67 12.21 -9.85
C PHE A 97 2.79 11.44 -11.16
N HIS A 98 2.17 10.27 -11.28
CA HIS A 98 2.13 9.53 -12.53
C HIS A 98 1.28 10.22 -13.59
N ALA A 99 0.15 10.83 -13.21
CA ALA A 99 -0.67 11.62 -14.14
C ALA A 99 0.12 12.82 -14.69
N PHE A 100 0.88 13.50 -13.84
CA PHE A 100 1.77 14.59 -14.26
C PHE A 100 2.87 14.10 -15.20
N ALA A 101 3.55 13.01 -14.85
CA ALA A 101 4.58 12.44 -15.72
C ALA A 101 3.98 11.95 -17.06
N PHE A 102 2.80 11.34 -17.02
CA PHE A 102 2.04 10.92 -18.20
C PHE A 102 1.63 12.11 -19.07
N ARG A 103 1.27 13.24 -18.47
CA ARG A 103 0.99 14.48 -19.22
C ARG A 103 2.23 14.98 -19.97
N LEU A 104 3.40 14.92 -19.34
CA LEU A 104 4.64 15.44 -19.92
C LEU A 104 5.27 14.52 -20.97
N PHE A 105 5.24 13.21 -20.73
CA PHE A 105 6.00 12.22 -21.51
C PHE A 105 5.14 11.06 -22.03
N HIS A 106 3.81 11.16 -21.96
CA HIS A 106 2.87 10.10 -22.31
C HIS A 106 3.24 8.79 -21.61
N VAL A 107 3.20 7.64 -22.29
CA VAL A 107 3.51 6.32 -21.72
C VAL A 107 4.91 6.23 -21.12
N TYR A 108 5.91 6.95 -21.65
CA TYR A 108 7.25 7.02 -21.07
C TYR A 108 7.26 7.70 -19.70
N GLY A 109 6.29 8.59 -19.46
CA GLY A 109 6.06 9.22 -18.17
C GLY A 109 5.74 8.24 -17.06
N ILE A 110 5.08 7.13 -17.39
CA ILE A 110 4.77 6.06 -16.42
C ILE A 110 6.06 5.36 -15.99
N ILE A 111 6.97 5.10 -16.93
CA ILE A 111 8.29 4.50 -16.67
C ILE A 111 9.09 5.44 -15.74
N LEU A 112 9.16 6.72 -16.10
CA LEU A 112 9.86 7.74 -15.32
C LEU A 112 9.28 7.85 -13.91
N ALA A 113 7.95 7.87 -13.80
CA ALA A 113 7.28 7.95 -12.51
C ALA A 113 7.58 6.74 -11.63
N ASP A 114 7.56 5.52 -12.18
CA ASP A 114 7.93 4.31 -11.45
C ASP A 114 9.36 4.38 -10.91
N ILE A 115 10.34 4.88 -11.70
CA ILE A 115 11.73 5.07 -11.26
C ILE A 115 11.81 6.08 -10.11
N ILE A 116 11.20 7.25 -10.28
CA ILE A 116 11.28 8.31 -9.27
C ILE A 116 10.60 7.88 -7.97
N ILE A 117 9.42 7.25 -8.04
CA ILE A 117 8.73 6.73 -6.86
C ILE A 117 9.55 5.63 -6.17
N ALA A 118 10.19 4.74 -6.93
CA ALA A 118 11.09 3.72 -6.36
C ALA A 118 12.21 4.36 -5.54
N LEU A 119 12.85 5.38 -6.12
CA LEU A 119 13.93 6.13 -5.49
C LEU A 119 13.44 6.89 -4.26
N LEU A 120 12.30 7.58 -4.36
CA LEU A 120 11.70 8.30 -3.23
C LEU A 120 11.38 7.35 -2.08
N HIS A 121 10.77 6.20 -2.36
CA HIS A 121 10.49 5.20 -1.33
C HIS A 121 11.79 4.69 -0.69
N TYR A 122 12.80 4.34 -1.50
CA TYR A 122 14.11 3.92 -0.99
C TYR A 122 14.75 4.96 -0.07
N LEU A 123 14.76 6.22 -0.51
CA LEU A 123 15.36 7.33 0.23
C LEU A 123 14.60 7.61 1.53
N ILE A 124 13.27 7.69 1.48
CA ILE A 124 12.42 7.95 2.66
C ILE A 124 12.54 6.81 3.67
N PHE A 125 12.49 5.56 3.22
CA PHE A 125 12.62 4.41 4.10
C PHE A 125 14.02 4.31 4.71
N CYS A 126 15.07 4.58 3.93
CA CYS A 126 16.43 4.66 4.45
C CYS A 126 16.58 5.82 5.46
N THR A 127 15.92 6.96 5.22
CA THR A 127 15.82 8.08 6.18
C THR A 127 15.27 7.61 7.49
N PHE A 128 14.10 6.99 7.40
CA PHE A 128 13.34 6.50 8.52
C PHE A 128 14.19 5.55 9.37
N LEU A 129 14.80 4.52 8.77
CA LEU A 129 15.67 3.59 9.49
C LEU A 129 16.87 4.30 10.14
N ARG A 130 17.46 5.30 9.49
CA ARG A 130 18.56 6.07 10.09
C ARG A 130 18.09 6.96 11.25
N VAL A 131 16.92 7.58 11.15
CA VAL A 131 16.31 8.39 12.22
C VAL A 131 16.06 7.55 13.47
N ILE A 132 15.65 6.29 13.30
CA ILE A 132 15.45 5.37 14.43
C ILE A 132 16.75 4.73 14.93
N GLY A 133 17.91 5.12 14.38
CA GLY A 133 19.24 4.73 14.87
C GLY A 133 19.86 3.51 14.17
N ILE A 134 19.28 3.01 13.08
CA ILE A 134 19.87 1.91 12.31
C ILE A 134 21.12 2.40 11.57
N PRO A 135 22.26 1.67 11.64
CA PRO A 135 23.47 2.00 10.90
C PRO A 135 23.22 2.14 9.40
N LYS A 136 23.91 3.09 8.75
CA LYS A 136 23.72 3.45 7.34
C LYS A 136 23.66 2.24 6.40
N LEU A 137 24.65 1.35 6.46
CA LEU A 137 24.72 0.19 5.57
C LEU A 137 23.49 -0.73 5.73
N LEU A 138 23.10 -1.04 6.97
CA LEU A 138 21.92 -1.87 7.24
C LEU A 138 20.63 -1.19 6.78
N ALA A 139 20.52 0.12 7.03
CA ALA A 139 19.37 0.90 6.58
C ALA A 139 19.24 0.86 5.04
N GLU A 140 20.34 1.06 4.31
CA GLU A 140 20.35 0.99 2.86
C GLU A 140 20.04 -0.42 2.32
N CYS A 141 20.61 -1.47 2.92
CA CYS A 141 20.31 -2.86 2.55
C CYS A 141 18.83 -3.20 2.76
N CYS A 142 18.27 -2.87 3.92
CA CYS A 142 16.86 -3.15 4.22
C CYS A 142 15.92 -2.36 3.31
N SER A 143 16.27 -1.09 3.02
CA SER A 143 15.50 -0.25 2.10
C SER A 143 15.50 -0.82 0.69
N LEU A 144 16.65 -1.31 0.21
CA LEU A 144 16.73 -1.98 -1.08
C LEU A 144 15.87 -3.25 -1.11
N LEU A 145 15.95 -4.09 -0.07
CA LEU A 145 15.17 -5.33 0.01
C LEU A 145 13.66 -5.09 -0.02
N ILE A 146 13.19 -4.10 0.75
CA ILE A 146 11.77 -3.71 0.77
C ILE A 146 11.35 -3.11 -0.58
N VAL A 147 12.13 -2.17 -1.12
CA VAL A 147 11.75 -1.50 -2.36
C VAL A 147 11.75 -2.47 -3.54
N THR A 148 12.63 -3.46 -3.53
CA THR A 148 12.69 -4.46 -4.60
C THR A 148 11.68 -5.58 -4.45
N GLN A 149 10.95 -5.66 -3.32
CA GLN A 149 10.15 -6.83 -2.96
C GLN A 149 10.92 -8.15 -3.12
N GLY A 150 12.26 -8.12 -2.98
CA GLY A 150 13.08 -9.32 -3.14
C GLY A 150 12.65 -10.41 -2.15
N ILE A 151 12.13 -9.96 -1.02
CA ILE A 151 11.48 -10.73 0.03
C ILE A 151 10.27 -11.49 -0.53
N ASP A 152 9.22 -10.80 -0.97
CA ASP A 152 7.95 -11.39 -1.42
C ASP A 152 8.17 -12.51 -2.45
N ARG A 153 9.19 -12.35 -3.32
CA ARG A 153 9.56 -13.36 -4.33
C ARG A 153 10.23 -14.60 -3.76
N VAL A 154 11.21 -14.43 -2.86
CA VAL A 154 11.84 -15.57 -2.18
C VAL A 154 10.77 -16.40 -1.49
N LEU A 155 9.75 -15.73 -0.93
CA LEU A 155 8.66 -16.37 -0.22
C LEU A 155 7.63 -17.01 -1.08
N PHE A 156 7.26 -16.39 -2.19
CA PHE A 156 6.42 -17.06 -3.16
C PHE A 156 7.03 -18.40 -3.57
N GLN A 157 8.36 -18.43 -3.79
CA GLN A 157 9.06 -19.69 -4.08
C GLN A 157 9.03 -20.64 -2.87
N PHE A 158 9.23 -20.16 -1.63
CA PHE A 158 9.11 -21.00 -0.43
C PHE A 158 7.69 -21.54 -0.21
N THR A 159 6.63 -20.74 -0.41
CA THR A 159 5.23 -21.16 -0.29
C THR A 159 4.85 -22.13 -1.40
N ARG A 160 5.38 -21.94 -2.62
CA ARG A 160 5.23 -22.91 -3.71
C ARG A 160 5.90 -24.24 -3.35
N LEU A 161 7.11 -24.21 -2.79
CA LEU A 161 7.76 -25.40 -2.24
C LEU A 161 6.94 -26.00 -1.09
N TYR A 162 6.38 -25.19 -0.18
CA TYR A 162 5.49 -25.65 0.89
C TYR A 162 4.25 -26.36 0.38
N ASN A 163 3.66 -25.91 -0.72
CA ASN A 163 2.50 -26.56 -1.32
C ASN A 163 2.87 -27.83 -2.09
N ILE A 164 4.11 -27.94 -2.57
CA ILE A 164 4.62 -29.15 -3.25
C ILE A 164 4.99 -30.24 -2.23
N PHE A 165 5.54 -29.86 -1.06
CA PHE A 165 5.93 -30.81 -0.02
C PHE A 165 4.80 -31.05 1.00
N PRO A 166 4.56 -32.30 1.46
CA PRO A 166 3.70 -32.55 2.61
C PRO A 166 4.10 -31.65 3.79
N ARG A 167 3.12 -31.01 4.45
CA ARG A 167 3.37 -30.02 5.52
C ARG A 167 4.45 -30.45 6.52
N ASN A 168 4.44 -31.73 6.90
CA ASN A 168 5.39 -32.30 7.85
C ASN A 168 6.83 -32.28 7.33
N ILE A 169 7.03 -32.53 6.03
CA ILE A 169 8.36 -32.52 5.39
C ILE A 169 8.93 -31.11 5.32
N PHE A 170 8.12 -30.12 4.94
CA PHE A 170 8.58 -28.73 4.93
C PHE A 170 9.02 -28.26 6.31
N PHE A 171 8.23 -28.56 7.35
CA PHE A 171 8.61 -28.24 8.73
C PHE A 171 9.89 -28.96 9.17
N ILE A 172 10.09 -30.21 8.78
CA ILE A 172 11.32 -30.96 9.05
C ILE A 172 12.51 -30.33 8.31
N VAL A 173 12.38 -29.94 7.05
CA VAL A 173 13.45 -29.29 6.27
C VAL A 173 13.81 -27.93 6.86
N LEU A 174 12.82 -27.10 7.23
CA LEU A 174 13.05 -25.82 7.88
C LEU A 174 13.70 -26.00 9.26
N LEU A 175 13.24 -26.98 10.03
CA LEU A 175 13.82 -27.33 11.33
C LEU A 175 15.26 -27.82 11.18
N LEU A 176 15.53 -28.69 10.21
CA LEU A 176 16.87 -29.17 9.88
C LEU A 176 17.78 -28.03 9.41
N PHE A 177 17.29 -27.11 8.58
CA PHE A 177 18.04 -25.92 8.19
C PHE A 177 18.38 -25.06 9.41
N CYS A 178 17.43 -24.82 10.31
CA CYS A 178 17.67 -24.12 11.57
C CYS A 178 18.69 -24.87 12.44
N ILE A 179 18.56 -26.18 12.61
CA ILE A 179 19.48 -27.03 13.39
C ILE A 179 20.89 -27.01 12.79
N LEU A 180 21.02 -27.15 11.46
CA LEU A 180 22.30 -27.11 10.75
C LEU A 180 22.95 -25.74 10.88
N THR A 181 22.16 -24.67 10.80
CA THR A 181 22.69 -23.30 10.91
C THR A 181 23.12 -22.99 12.35
N ILE A 182 22.33 -23.42 13.34
CA ILE A 182 22.69 -23.32 14.77
C ILE A 182 23.92 -24.19 15.08
N GLY A 183 23.96 -25.42 14.56
CA GLY A 183 25.09 -26.34 14.70
C GLY A 183 26.37 -25.79 14.08
N MET A 184 26.29 -25.19 12.90
CA MET A 184 27.39 -24.50 12.24
C MET A 184 27.86 -23.27 13.03
N LEU A 185 26.93 -22.49 13.59
CA LEU A 185 27.23 -21.37 14.49
C LEU A 185 27.97 -21.82 15.76
N ILE A 186 27.54 -22.93 16.37
CA ILE A 186 28.18 -23.53 17.55
C ILE A 186 29.57 -24.07 17.17
N TYR A 187 29.68 -24.85 16.10
CA TYR A 187 30.93 -25.43 15.62
C TYR A 187 31.99 -24.35 15.33
N LEU A 188 31.61 -23.28 14.63
CA LEU A 188 32.50 -22.18 14.30
C LEU A 188 32.84 -21.30 15.50
N SER A 189 31.96 -21.22 16.52
CA SER A 189 32.25 -20.56 17.80
C SER A 189 33.25 -21.35 18.65
N CYS A 190 33.32 -22.67 18.49
CA CYS A 190 34.23 -23.54 19.23
C CYS A 190 35.64 -23.63 18.59
N ARG A 191 35.81 -23.26 17.32
CA ARG A 191 37.10 -23.36 16.63
C ARG A 191 38.00 -22.15 16.93
N LYS A 192 39.00 -22.34 17.80
CA LYS A 192 39.94 -21.30 18.27
C LYS A 192 40.85 -20.68 17.20
N THR A 193 40.91 -21.24 15.99
CA THR A 193 41.98 -20.96 15.01
C THR A 193 41.64 -19.94 13.92
N ILE A 194 40.41 -19.44 13.85
CA ILE A 194 40.01 -18.40 12.89
C ILE A 194 39.89 -17.08 13.65
N PRO A 195 40.49 -15.96 13.19
CA PRO A 195 40.37 -14.67 13.85
C PRO A 195 38.87 -14.37 14.07
N PRO A 196 38.42 -14.29 15.34
CA PRO A 196 36.99 -14.42 15.71
C PRO A 196 36.10 -13.36 15.06
N PHE A 197 36.69 -12.26 14.62
CA PHE A 197 35.99 -11.15 13.99
C PHE A 197 35.47 -11.43 12.58
N ARG A 198 36.19 -12.23 11.74
CA ARG A 198 35.82 -12.43 10.32
C ARG A 198 34.77 -13.53 10.12
N THR A 199 34.89 -14.64 10.83
CA THR A 199 33.94 -15.76 10.74
C THR A 199 32.64 -15.44 11.45
N SER A 200 32.67 -14.88 12.66
CA SER A 200 31.45 -14.48 13.36
C SER A 200 30.67 -13.42 12.58
N PHE A 201 31.35 -12.45 11.96
CA PHE A 201 30.70 -11.47 11.07
C PHE A 201 30.05 -12.13 9.86
N LEU A 202 30.76 -13.02 9.16
CA LEU A 202 30.23 -13.70 7.98
C LEU A 202 29.03 -14.58 8.33
N ILE A 203 29.09 -15.36 9.42
CA ILE A 203 28.01 -16.26 9.82
C ILE A 203 26.84 -15.49 10.42
N THR A 204 27.07 -14.45 11.22
CA THR A 204 25.97 -13.60 11.73
C THR A 204 25.33 -12.84 10.58
N THR A 205 26.09 -12.44 9.56
CA THR A 205 25.56 -11.84 8.33
C THR A 205 24.77 -12.87 7.52
N ILE A 206 25.27 -14.08 7.30
CA ILE A 206 24.54 -15.14 6.58
C ILE A 206 23.29 -15.57 7.34
N PHE A 207 23.39 -15.75 8.67
CA PHE A 207 22.28 -16.13 9.54
C PHE A 207 21.24 -15.03 9.63
N PHE A 208 21.62 -13.77 9.87
CA PHE A 208 20.66 -12.68 9.85
C PHE A 208 20.17 -12.37 8.45
N THR A 209 20.94 -12.57 7.39
CA THR A 209 20.42 -12.46 6.03
C THR A 209 19.40 -13.56 5.79
N GLY A 210 19.66 -14.79 6.21
CA GLY A 210 18.70 -15.90 6.15
C GLY A 210 17.46 -15.68 7.04
N LEU A 211 17.63 -15.16 8.26
CA LEU A 211 16.55 -14.89 9.20
C LEU A 211 15.75 -13.65 8.82
N LEU A 212 16.40 -12.63 8.25
CA LEU A 212 15.79 -11.44 7.63
C LEU A 212 15.00 -11.89 6.39
N LEU A 213 15.55 -12.75 5.54
CA LEU A 213 14.84 -13.34 4.41
C LEU A 213 13.66 -14.24 4.85
N LEU A 214 13.77 -14.93 6.00
CA LEU A 214 12.70 -15.77 6.58
C LEU A 214 11.64 -14.99 7.38
N SER A 215 11.98 -13.84 7.97
CA SER A 215 11.08 -13.05 8.85
C SER A 215 10.42 -11.87 8.13
N LEU A 216 11.10 -11.30 7.14
CA LEU A 216 10.45 -10.62 6.04
C LEU A 216 9.61 -11.61 5.23
N GLY A 217 9.81 -12.92 5.51
CA GLY A 217 9.23 -14.09 4.91
C GLY A 217 7.72 -14.31 5.00
N VAL A 218 7.02 -13.26 5.37
CA VAL A 218 5.71 -13.27 5.99
C VAL A 218 4.72 -12.43 5.18
N ILE A 219 5.16 -11.75 4.13
CA ILE A 219 4.31 -10.95 3.26
C ILE A 219 4.41 -11.56 1.85
N GLY A 220 3.32 -12.11 1.33
CA GLY A 220 3.31 -12.60 -0.05
C GLY A 220 2.17 -13.54 -0.41
N TYR A 221 0.97 -12.98 -0.60
CA TYR A 221 -0.01 -13.51 -1.57
C TYR A 221 -0.32 -12.39 -2.57
N SER A 222 0.22 -12.51 -3.79
CA SER A 222 -0.50 -12.24 -5.04
C SER A 222 0.47 -12.39 -6.22
N HIS A 223 -0.04 -13.09 -7.21
CA HIS A 223 0.67 -13.61 -8.38
C HIS A 223 1.20 -12.51 -9.32
N TRP A 224 2.28 -12.85 -10.05
CA TRP A 224 2.80 -12.17 -11.25
C TRP A 224 3.10 -10.66 -11.21
N ASN A 225 2.87 -9.98 -10.10
CA ASN A 225 3.19 -8.56 -9.98
C ASN A 225 4.69 -8.34 -9.81
N TRP A 226 5.41 -8.26 -10.92
CA TRP A 226 6.78 -7.73 -11.03
C TRP A 226 6.88 -6.23 -10.70
N ARG A 227 5.91 -5.70 -9.96
CA ARG A 227 5.61 -4.30 -9.82
C ARG A 227 6.17 -3.75 -8.52
N ILE A 228 6.52 -2.47 -8.52
CA ILE A 228 6.44 -1.64 -7.32
C ILE A 228 4.94 -1.49 -6.98
N PRO A 229 4.39 -2.16 -5.95
CA PRO A 229 2.95 -2.17 -5.68
C PRO A 229 2.45 -0.73 -5.59
N ARG A 230 1.31 -0.36 -6.18
CA ARG A 230 0.73 1.00 -6.05
C ARG A 230 0.60 1.52 -4.62
N PRO A 231 0.42 0.65 -3.61
CA PRO A 231 0.73 0.99 -2.23
C PRO A 231 1.96 1.86 -2.04
N PHE A 232 2.99 1.83 -2.91
CA PHE A 232 4.20 2.64 -2.81
C PHE A 232 3.98 4.15 -2.72
N VAL A 233 3.07 4.75 -3.49
CA VAL A 233 2.90 6.22 -3.41
C VAL A 233 2.25 6.59 -2.09
N THR A 234 1.28 5.80 -1.66
CA THR A 234 0.66 5.94 -0.33
C THR A 234 1.64 5.59 0.80
N ASP A 235 2.48 4.58 0.60
CA ASP A 235 3.49 4.11 1.53
C ASP A 235 4.59 5.17 1.70
N VAL A 236 4.92 5.91 0.65
CA VAL A 236 5.80 7.09 0.73
C VAL A 236 5.25 8.11 1.73
N TYR A 237 3.97 8.47 1.64
CA TYR A 237 3.36 9.41 2.60
C TYR A 237 3.25 8.81 4.01
N PHE A 238 2.96 7.51 4.09
CA PHE A 238 2.92 6.77 5.35
C PHE A 238 4.29 6.74 6.06
N PHE A 239 5.35 6.30 5.37
CA PHE A 239 6.69 6.27 5.92
C PHE A 239 7.22 7.66 6.23
N LEU A 240 6.83 8.68 5.45
CA LEU A 240 7.11 10.07 5.76
C LEU A 240 6.44 10.49 7.07
N CYS A 241 5.17 10.14 7.30
CA CYS A 241 4.50 10.39 8.58
C CYS A 241 5.21 9.70 9.75
N VAL A 242 5.52 8.40 9.62
CA VAL A 242 6.24 7.64 10.65
C VAL A 242 7.63 8.23 10.92
N CYS A 243 8.36 8.62 9.87
CA CYS A 243 9.66 9.26 9.98
C CYS A 243 9.59 10.61 10.71
N LEU A 244 8.64 11.47 10.35
CA LEU A 244 8.45 12.78 10.98
C LEU A 244 8.04 12.64 12.45
N VAL A 245 7.12 11.72 12.76
CA VAL A 245 6.71 11.42 14.14
C VAL A 245 7.89 10.90 14.98
N THR A 246 8.70 10.00 14.42
CA THR A 246 9.88 9.49 15.15
C THR A 246 10.93 10.59 15.34
N THR A 247 11.05 11.51 14.37
CA THR A 247 11.90 12.70 14.49
C THR A 247 11.41 13.62 15.60
N LEU A 248 10.10 13.87 15.71
CA LEU A 248 9.49 14.64 16.80
C LEU A 248 9.80 14.01 18.17
N LEU A 249 9.57 12.70 18.29
CA LEU A 249 9.87 11.94 19.50
C LEU A 249 11.35 12.06 19.90
N ASN A 250 12.26 11.93 18.93
CA ASN A 250 13.70 12.03 19.17
C ASN A 250 14.16 13.44 19.53
N SER A 251 13.58 14.47 18.91
CA SER A 251 13.92 15.87 19.17
C SER A 251 13.50 16.35 20.57
N SER A 252 12.45 15.74 21.14
CA SER A 252 11.93 16.12 22.47
C SER A 252 12.90 15.84 23.62
N GLU A 253 13.84 14.89 23.47
CA GLU A 253 14.81 14.55 24.52
C GLU A 253 16.10 15.36 24.44
N GLU A 254 16.52 15.78 23.26
CA GLU A 254 17.73 16.60 23.12
C GLU A 254 17.62 17.95 23.86
N CYS A 255 16.40 18.40 24.15
CA CYS A 255 16.15 19.59 24.97
C CYS A 255 16.37 19.37 26.47
N ASN A 256 16.30 18.13 26.96
CA ASN A 256 16.41 17.83 28.39
C ASN A 256 17.82 17.38 28.80
N ASP A 257 18.72 17.16 27.83
CA ASP A 257 20.05 16.65 28.11
C ASP A 257 20.98 17.77 28.61
N THR A 258 21.14 17.85 29.93
CA THR A 258 21.96 18.84 30.65
C THR A 258 23.45 18.72 30.31
N GLU A 259 23.91 17.61 29.72
CA GLU A 259 25.30 17.48 29.26
C GLU A 259 25.63 18.42 28.09
N GLY A 260 24.68 18.64 27.18
CA GLY A 260 24.83 19.62 26.10
C GLY A 260 24.99 21.05 26.63
N TYR A 261 24.37 21.34 27.78
CA TYR A 261 24.52 22.59 28.51
C TYR A 261 25.96 22.73 29.04
N GLY A 262 26.53 21.65 29.59
CA GLY A 262 27.92 21.63 30.06
C GLY A 262 28.96 21.84 28.95
N HIS A 263 28.70 21.36 27.73
CA HIS A 263 29.61 21.57 26.59
C HIS A 263 29.49 22.98 26.00
N ALA A 264 28.29 23.53 25.92
CA ALA A 264 28.06 24.91 25.51
C ALA A 264 28.65 25.91 26.52
N LEU A 265 28.51 25.62 27.82
CA LEU A 265 29.12 26.40 28.90
C LEU A 265 30.65 26.38 28.79
N ARG A 266 31.26 25.20 28.59
CA ARG A 266 32.71 25.08 28.38
C ARG A 266 33.20 25.82 27.12
N SER A 267 32.42 25.78 26.04
CA SER A 267 32.76 26.50 24.80
C SER A 267 32.63 28.01 24.95
N ALA A 268 31.61 28.48 25.66
CA ALA A 268 31.43 29.89 26.01
C ALA A 268 32.53 30.37 26.96
N GLN A 269 32.91 29.58 27.95
CA GLN A 269 34.05 29.85 28.85
C GLN A 269 35.37 29.93 28.07
N ALA A 270 35.60 29.04 27.10
CA ALA A 270 36.80 29.08 26.25
C ALA A 270 36.84 30.30 25.31
N LEU A 271 35.69 30.78 24.83
CA LEU A 271 35.57 32.02 24.05
C LEU A 271 35.81 33.27 24.92
N LEU A 272 35.29 33.27 26.15
CA LEU A 272 35.49 34.35 27.13
C LEU A 272 36.94 34.42 27.67
N ALA A 273 37.71 33.33 27.57
CA ALA A 273 39.12 33.30 27.95
C ALA A 273 40.05 34.00 26.95
N ARG A 274 39.54 34.51 25.81
CA ARG A 274 40.36 35.30 24.87
C ARG A 274 40.46 36.76 25.33
N PRO A 275 41.67 37.28 25.62
CA PRO A 275 41.85 38.66 26.03
C PRO A 275 41.66 39.60 24.83
N LYS A 276 40.88 40.67 25.01
CA LYS A 276 40.76 41.90 24.19
C LYS A 276 39.43 42.22 23.46
N GLN A 277 38.32 41.52 23.69
CA GLN A 277 37.00 42.07 23.32
C GLN A 277 36.06 42.10 24.51
N SER A 278 35.68 43.31 24.93
CA SER A 278 34.69 43.59 25.97
C SER A 278 33.30 43.17 25.49
N PHE A 279 33.06 41.88 25.34
CA PHE A 279 31.70 41.37 25.29
C PHE A 279 31.11 41.50 26.70
N GLY A 280 29.91 42.09 26.77
CA GLY A 280 29.17 42.22 28.03
C GLY A 280 29.07 40.90 28.79
N THR A 281 28.79 40.99 30.09
CA THR A 281 28.91 39.92 31.09
C THR A 281 28.58 38.50 30.58
N PRO A 282 29.31 37.45 31.03
CA PRO A 282 29.15 36.05 30.59
C PRO A 282 27.71 35.51 30.54
N LYS A 283 26.84 36.07 31.39
CA LYS A 283 25.41 35.77 31.47
C LYS A 283 24.67 36.14 30.17
N ASN A 284 25.05 37.22 29.50
CA ASN A 284 24.41 37.69 28.27
C ASN A 284 24.76 36.82 27.05
N VAL A 285 26.02 36.37 26.92
CA VAL A 285 26.44 35.47 25.83
C VAL A 285 25.79 34.08 25.99
N HIS A 286 25.69 33.58 27.21
CA HIS A 286 25.00 32.32 27.51
C HIS A 286 23.51 32.37 27.12
N ASN A 287 22.81 33.43 27.54
CA ASN A 287 21.41 33.63 27.19
C ASN A 287 21.22 33.72 25.67
N LEU A 288 22.13 34.40 24.95
CA LEU A 288 22.08 34.51 23.48
C LEU A 288 22.26 33.16 22.78
N VAL A 289 23.22 32.33 23.20
CA VAL A 289 23.46 31.01 22.57
C VAL A 289 22.30 30.05 22.85
N CYS A 290 21.77 30.04 24.08
CA CYS A 290 20.58 29.25 24.44
C CYS A 290 19.33 29.73 23.66
N GLN A 291 19.16 31.05 23.52
CA GLN A 291 18.06 31.64 22.76
C GLN A 291 18.16 31.32 21.26
N TYR A 292 19.35 31.45 20.66
CA TYR A 292 19.57 31.16 19.24
C TYR A 292 19.34 29.68 18.91
N LYS A 293 19.85 28.76 19.75
CA LYS A 293 19.62 27.32 19.59
C LYS A 293 18.13 26.97 19.76
N GLY A 294 17.48 27.58 20.74
CA GLY A 294 16.04 27.44 20.95
C GLY A 294 15.21 27.94 19.76
N ASP A 295 15.54 29.09 19.18
CA ASP A 295 14.85 29.64 18.01
C ASP A 295 15.01 28.78 16.77
N TYR A 296 16.23 28.29 16.51
CA TYR A 296 16.49 27.41 15.38
C TYR A 296 15.74 26.07 15.51
N GLN A 297 15.77 25.44 16.70
CA GLN A 297 15.01 24.22 16.96
C GLN A 297 13.49 24.45 16.85
N ARG A 298 12.98 25.57 17.36
CA ARG A 298 11.56 25.96 17.22
C ARG A 298 11.15 26.08 15.76
N LYS A 299 11.99 26.69 14.90
CA LYS A 299 11.73 26.79 13.45
C LYS A 299 11.68 25.42 12.80
N ILE A 300 12.65 24.54 13.07
CA ILE A 300 12.67 23.17 12.53
C ILE A 300 11.43 22.38 12.96
N LEU A 301 11.08 22.44 14.25
CA LEU A 301 9.91 21.73 14.77
C LEU A 301 8.62 22.15 14.07
N ARG A 302 8.43 23.46 13.80
CA ARG A 302 7.29 23.95 13.02
C ARG A 302 7.25 23.36 11.61
N VAL A 303 8.40 23.31 10.93
CA VAL A 303 8.49 22.69 9.60
C VAL A 303 8.12 21.21 9.67
N ILE A 304 8.63 20.46 10.67
CA ILE A 304 8.31 19.03 10.83
C ILE A 304 6.80 18.83 11.03
N TRP A 305 6.15 19.63 11.89
CA TRP A 305 4.70 19.56 12.10
C TRP A 305 3.90 19.92 10.85
N ALA A 306 4.29 20.97 10.13
CA ALA A 306 3.66 21.34 8.87
C ALA A 306 3.76 20.22 7.82
N CYS A 307 4.97 19.66 7.64
CA CYS A 307 5.22 18.53 6.75
C CYS A 307 4.44 17.28 7.18
N LEU A 308 4.29 17.03 8.48
CA LEU A 308 3.52 15.90 8.99
C LEU A 308 2.04 16.07 8.63
N GLY A 309 1.49 17.28 8.75
CA GLY A 309 0.09 17.55 8.37
C GLY A 309 -0.14 17.42 6.87
N GLY A 310 0.76 17.94 6.04
CA GLY A 310 0.70 17.75 4.59
C GLY A 310 0.80 16.29 4.17
N SER A 311 1.76 15.54 4.75
CA SER A 311 1.94 14.10 4.48
C SER A 311 0.72 13.29 4.93
N PHE A 312 0.14 13.63 6.07
CA PHE A 312 -1.07 13.01 6.58
C PHE A 312 -2.28 13.28 5.67
N ALA A 313 -2.40 14.48 5.12
CA ALA A 313 -3.46 14.80 4.16
C ALA A 313 -3.31 14.03 2.85
N PHE A 314 -2.08 13.87 2.33
CA PHE A 314 -1.83 13.03 1.17
C PHE A 314 -2.07 11.54 1.46
N LEU A 315 -1.78 11.09 2.68
CA LEU A 315 -2.14 9.74 3.13
C LEU A 315 -3.66 9.57 3.19
N LEU A 316 -4.41 10.54 3.72
CA LEU A 316 -5.88 10.55 3.76
C LEU A 316 -6.47 10.42 2.37
N GLN A 317 -5.95 11.23 1.44
CA GLN A 317 -6.36 11.20 0.05
C GLN A 317 -6.03 9.88 -0.62
N GLY A 318 -4.95 9.20 -0.23
CA GLY A 318 -4.43 8.04 -0.94
C GLY A 318 -4.89 6.69 -0.38
N GLU A 319 -4.99 6.58 0.95
CA GLU A 319 -5.20 5.34 1.69
C GLU A 319 -5.84 5.61 3.06
N ILE A 320 -7.17 5.56 3.12
CA ILE A 320 -7.94 5.90 4.33
C ILE A 320 -7.65 4.95 5.51
N TYR A 321 -7.37 3.67 5.26
CA TYR A 321 -7.13 2.67 6.29
C TYR A 321 -5.83 2.90 7.07
N LEU A 322 -4.73 3.22 6.36
CA LEU A 322 -3.48 3.64 7.00
C LEU A 322 -3.63 5.00 7.67
N THR A 323 -4.44 5.89 7.12
CA THR A 323 -4.70 7.20 7.72
C THR A 323 -5.31 7.09 9.11
N ILE A 324 -6.31 6.24 9.29
CA ILE A 324 -6.95 6.01 10.60
C ILE A 324 -5.94 5.43 11.60
N SER A 325 -5.17 4.42 11.18
CA SER A 325 -4.10 3.86 12.04
C SER A 325 -3.05 4.92 12.42
N THR A 326 -2.67 5.75 11.46
CA THR A 326 -1.66 6.81 11.63
C THR A 326 -2.20 7.95 12.49
N SER A 327 -3.48 8.31 12.40
CA SER A 327 -4.08 9.37 13.22
C SER A 327 -4.13 8.98 14.69
N LEU A 328 -4.47 7.73 14.99
CA LEU A 328 -4.44 7.17 16.35
C LEU A 328 -3.02 7.19 16.91
N MET A 329 -2.02 6.81 16.11
CA MET A 329 -0.61 6.89 16.48
C MET A 329 -0.15 8.33 16.75
N ILE A 330 -0.47 9.28 15.86
CA ILE A 330 -0.15 10.71 16.05
C ILE A 330 -0.81 11.25 17.32
N GLY A 331 -2.09 10.90 17.57
CA GLY A 331 -2.81 11.25 18.79
C GLY A 331 -2.15 10.69 20.06
N GLY A 332 -1.68 9.43 20.03
CA GLY A 332 -0.93 8.84 21.13
C GLY A 332 0.39 9.55 21.41
N VAL A 333 1.15 9.90 20.36
CA VAL A 333 2.40 10.66 20.50
C VAL A 333 2.14 12.07 21.03
N MET A 334 1.09 12.73 20.57
CA MET A 334 0.60 14.01 21.07
C MET A 334 0.37 13.98 22.58
N ILE A 335 -0.44 13.02 23.04
CA ILE A 335 -0.74 12.84 24.47
C ILE A 335 0.56 12.58 25.25
N HIS A 336 1.44 11.73 24.73
CA HIS A 336 2.73 11.44 25.36
C HIS A 336 3.60 12.71 25.54
N LEU A 337 3.69 13.55 24.50
CA LEU A 337 4.47 14.79 24.55
C LEU A 337 3.88 15.80 25.56
N LEU A 338 2.54 15.88 25.67
CA LEU A 338 1.86 16.80 26.59
C LEU A 338 1.86 16.33 28.05
N THR A 339 1.78 15.01 28.28
CA THR A 339 1.68 14.41 29.63
C THR A 339 3.04 14.19 30.30
N ARG A 340 4.15 14.34 29.57
CA ARG A 340 5.49 14.19 30.13
C ARG A 340 5.68 15.16 31.30
N THR A 341 5.80 14.60 32.50
CA THR A 341 5.76 15.31 33.81
C THR A 341 6.82 16.39 33.97
N HIS A 342 7.92 16.31 33.22
CA HIS A 342 9.02 17.27 33.26
C HIS A 342 8.99 18.33 32.16
N SER A 343 7.92 18.38 31.34
CA SER A 343 7.83 19.38 30.28
C SER A 343 7.50 20.77 30.85
N THR A 344 8.30 21.77 30.48
CA THR A 344 8.04 23.16 30.89
C THR A 344 6.75 23.67 30.24
N ARG A 345 6.09 24.67 30.86
CA ARG A 345 4.90 25.32 30.27
C ARG A 345 5.16 25.79 28.84
N GLU A 346 6.35 26.32 28.58
CA GLU A 346 6.76 26.74 27.24
C GLU A 346 6.83 25.57 26.25
N GLN A 347 7.41 24.43 26.64
CA GLN A 347 7.47 23.24 25.78
C GLN A 347 6.06 22.73 25.44
N LYS A 348 5.15 22.72 26.41
CA LYS A 348 3.73 22.37 26.18
C LYS A 348 3.07 23.34 25.20
N ILE A 349 3.29 24.64 25.34
CA ILE A 349 2.80 25.66 24.41
C ILE A 349 3.37 25.45 22.99
N GLN A 350 4.67 25.13 22.87
CA GLN A 350 5.27 24.86 21.55
C GLN A 350 4.72 23.58 20.93
N CYS A 351 4.49 22.52 21.72
CA CYS A 351 3.84 21.30 21.24
C CYS A 351 2.42 21.60 20.74
N PHE A 352 1.65 22.39 21.50
CA PHE A 352 0.31 22.80 21.10
C PHE A 352 0.31 23.64 19.81
N LYS A 353 1.22 24.62 19.69
CA LYS A 353 1.39 25.41 18.45
C LYS A 353 1.79 24.53 17.25
N GLY A 354 2.66 23.55 17.49
CA GLY A 354 3.04 22.56 16.48
C GLY A 354 1.84 21.73 16.01
N PHE A 355 1.04 21.25 16.96
CA PHE A 355 -0.18 20.51 16.64
C PHE A 355 -1.19 21.35 15.86
N LEU A 356 -1.42 22.60 16.27
CA LEU A 356 -2.30 23.51 15.54
C LEU A 356 -1.82 23.70 14.09
N LEU A 357 -0.50 23.84 13.88
CA LEU A 357 0.08 23.94 12.55
C LEU A 357 -0.13 22.65 11.74
N PHE A 358 0.07 21.47 12.36
CA PHE A 358 -0.27 20.18 11.75
C PHE A 358 -1.74 20.10 11.34
N SER A 359 -2.66 20.49 12.22
CA SER A 359 -4.10 20.47 11.93
C SER A 359 -4.44 21.41 10.77
N ILE A 360 -3.90 22.63 10.76
CA ILE A 360 -4.11 23.59 9.66
C ILE A 360 -3.60 23.02 8.34
N THR A 361 -2.36 22.51 8.28
CA THR A 361 -1.81 21.98 7.04
C THR A 361 -2.51 20.69 6.59
N ALA A 362 -2.91 19.84 7.53
CA ALA A 362 -3.71 18.65 7.24
C ALA A 362 -5.09 19.01 6.68
N MET A 363 -5.77 20.00 7.28
CA MET A 363 -7.08 20.47 6.80
C MET A 363 -6.98 21.08 5.40
N ILE A 364 -6.02 21.98 5.17
CA ILE A 364 -5.80 22.59 3.85
C ILE A 364 -5.51 21.49 2.82
N GLY A 365 -4.62 20.55 3.14
CA GLY A 365 -4.32 19.42 2.27
C GLY A 365 -5.50 18.47 2.06
N ALA A 366 -6.46 18.41 2.98
CA ALA A 366 -7.64 17.55 2.88
C ALA A 366 -8.79 18.19 2.09
N ILE A 367 -8.74 19.49 1.77
CA ILE A 367 -9.81 20.19 1.02
C ILE A 367 -10.20 19.43 -0.27
N PRO A 368 -9.26 18.98 -1.13
CA PRO A 368 -9.64 18.24 -2.34
C PRO A 368 -10.45 16.97 -2.06
N PHE A 369 -10.07 16.20 -1.03
CA PHE A 369 -10.79 15.00 -0.61
C PHE A 369 -12.20 15.32 -0.09
N LEU A 370 -12.34 16.40 0.68
CA LEU A 370 -13.62 16.83 1.21
C LEU A 370 -14.54 17.31 0.08
N LEU A 371 -14.04 18.14 -0.83
CA LEU A 371 -14.81 18.61 -1.99
C LEU A 371 -15.23 17.45 -2.88
N GLN A 372 -14.32 16.51 -3.14
CA GLN A 372 -14.63 15.30 -3.88
C GLN A 372 -15.77 14.52 -3.24
N ASN A 373 -15.71 14.24 -1.94
CA ASN A 373 -16.77 13.52 -1.24
C ASN A 373 -18.10 14.29 -1.20
N LEU A 374 -18.07 15.62 -1.14
CA LEU A 374 -19.27 16.46 -1.14
C LEU A 374 -19.94 16.54 -2.53
N LEU A 375 -19.17 16.48 -3.60
CA LEU A 375 -19.64 16.66 -4.99
C LEU A 375 -19.87 15.32 -5.72
N THR A 376 -19.44 14.21 -5.14
CA THR A 376 -19.61 12.87 -5.69
C THR A 376 -21.09 12.46 -5.68
N HIS A 377 -21.53 11.76 -6.73
CA HIS A 377 -22.89 11.21 -6.79
C HIS A 377 -23.13 10.19 -5.66
N PRO A 378 -24.30 10.19 -4.98
CA PRO A 378 -24.58 9.32 -3.82
C PRO A 378 -24.49 7.81 -4.11
N ASP A 379 -24.65 7.39 -5.37
CA ASP A 379 -24.50 5.98 -5.76
C ASP A 379 -23.04 5.51 -5.74
N LEU A 380 -22.08 6.40 -5.95
CA LEU A 380 -20.67 6.00 -6.08
C LEU A 380 -20.11 5.41 -4.78
N PRO A 381 -20.32 5.98 -3.57
CA PRO A 381 -19.93 5.32 -2.32
C PRO A 381 -20.51 3.91 -2.17
N ARG A 382 -21.75 3.69 -2.62
CA ARG A 382 -22.38 2.36 -2.60
C ARG A 382 -21.68 1.41 -3.57
N ARG A 383 -21.37 1.84 -4.80
CA ARG A 383 -20.58 1.06 -5.77
C ARG A 383 -19.17 0.73 -5.25
N LEU A 384 -18.57 1.62 -4.46
CA LEU A 384 -17.28 1.39 -3.81
C LEU A 384 -17.39 0.43 -2.60
N GLY A 385 -18.59 -0.01 -2.24
CA GLY A 385 -18.81 -0.95 -1.15
C GLY A 385 -18.93 -0.29 0.22
N LEU A 386 -19.36 0.98 0.31
CA LEU A 386 -19.69 1.60 1.59
C LEU A 386 -20.98 0.98 2.16
N PHE A 387 -20.92 0.40 3.36
CA PHE A 387 -22.07 -0.18 4.04
C PHE A 387 -22.15 0.20 5.52
N PRO A 388 -23.36 0.22 6.12
CA PRO A 388 -23.53 0.47 7.55
C PRO A 388 -23.05 -0.73 8.39
N ILE A 389 -22.42 -0.43 9.53
CA ILE A 389 -22.03 -1.43 10.54
C ILE A 389 -22.75 -1.14 11.85
N GLN A 390 -23.29 -2.20 12.48
CA GLN A 390 -23.81 -2.11 13.85
C GLN A 390 -22.65 -1.91 14.85
N ARG A 391 -22.63 -0.77 15.53
CA ARG A 391 -21.58 -0.37 16.49
C ARG A 391 -21.26 -1.44 17.55
N THR A 392 -22.26 -2.23 17.96
CA THR A 392 -22.15 -3.24 19.02
C THR A 392 -21.48 -4.54 18.58
N ARG A 393 -21.52 -4.90 17.29
CA ARG A 393 -21.00 -6.18 16.78
C ARG A 393 -19.51 -6.17 16.43
N ILE A 394 -18.88 -5.01 16.49
CA ILE A 394 -17.52 -4.76 16.03
C ILE A 394 -16.45 -5.53 16.84
N PHE A 395 -16.66 -5.72 18.15
CA PHE A 395 -15.67 -6.40 19.01
C PHE A 395 -15.75 -7.93 18.97
N VAL A 396 -16.79 -8.50 18.35
CA VAL A 396 -17.09 -9.95 18.35
C VAL A 396 -16.84 -10.58 16.98
N LEU A 397 -16.17 -9.86 16.08
CA LEU A 397 -16.02 -10.28 14.68
C LEU A 397 -15.20 -11.58 14.55
N PRO A 398 -15.77 -12.67 13.99
CA PRO A 398 -15.02 -13.88 13.64
C PRO A 398 -13.84 -13.52 12.73
N GLY A 399 -12.63 -14.01 13.06
CA GLY A 399 -11.38 -13.67 12.35
C GLY A 399 -10.43 -12.74 13.13
N TRP A 400 -10.89 -12.08 14.20
CA TRP A 400 -10.06 -11.17 15.01
C TRP A 400 -9.14 -11.86 16.05
N ARG A 401 -9.38 -13.15 16.35
CA ARG A 401 -8.66 -13.88 17.41
C ARG A 401 -7.13 -13.93 17.25
N PRO A 402 -6.55 -14.19 16.06
CA PRO A 402 -5.10 -14.15 15.86
C PRO A 402 -4.50 -12.77 16.18
N TYR A 403 -5.24 -11.71 15.92
CA TYR A 403 -4.80 -10.33 16.11
C TYR A 403 -4.86 -9.89 17.57
N PHE A 404 -5.79 -10.43 18.35
CA PHE A 404 -5.77 -10.29 19.80
C PHE A 404 -4.48 -10.89 20.39
N ILE A 405 -4.02 -12.03 19.87
CA ILE A 405 -2.75 -12.65 20.29
C ILE A 405 -1.55 -11.75 19.92
N ILE A 406 -1.58 -11.11 18.76
CA ILE A 406 -0.55 -10.13 18.35
C ILE A 406 -0.54 -8.92 19.31
N GLY A 407 -1.71 -8.35 19.61
CA GLY A 407 -1.86 -7.26 20.56
C GLY A 407 -1.37 -7.63 21.96
N LEU A 408 -1.74 -8.82 22.44
CA LEU A 408 -1.27 -9.38 23.71
C LEU A 408 0.24 -9.59 23.72
N SER A 409 0.82 -10.09 22.63
CA SER A 409 2.27 -10.27 22.47
C SER A 409 3.00 -8.94 22.52
N CYS A 410 2.44 -7.89 21.90
CA CYS A 410 2.96 -6.53 21.98
C CYS A 410 2.95 -6.01 23.42
N ILE A 411 1.83 -6.18 24.15
CA ILE A 411 1.71 -5.79 25.58
C ILE A 411 2.69 -6.56 26.46
N LEU A 412 2.87 -7.87 26.23
CA LEU A 412 3.83 -8.68 26.99
C LEU A 412 5.27 -8.25 26.71
N GLY A 413 5.64 -8.04 25.43
CA GLY A 413 6.97 -7.51 25.07
C GLY A 413 7.25 -6.16 25.70
N THR A 414 6.22 -5.32 25.78
CA THR A 414 6.24 -4.00 26.43
C THR A 414 6.55 -4.08 27.92
N LEU A 415 5.85 -4.95 28.65
CA LEU A 415 6.07 -5.21 30.07
C LEU A 415 7.47 -5.74 30.33
N LEU A 416 7.97 -6.64 29.48
CA LEU A 416 9.31 -7.22 29.61
C LEU A 416 10.41 -6.17 29.39
N ILE A 417 10.25 -5.26 28.42
CA ILE A 417 11.16 -4.12 28.22
C ILE A 417 11.11 -3.16 29.42
N GLN A 418 9.95 -3.02 30.06
CA GLN A 418 9.83 -2.25 31.29
C GLN A 418 10.54 -2.88 32.48
N LEU A 419 10.41 -4.19 32.66
CA LEU A 419 11.09 -4.94 33.71
C LEU A 419 12.62 -4.94 33.54
N GLY A 420 13.11 -4.86 32.29
CA GLY A 420 14.53 -4.66 31.98
C GLY A 420 15.11 -3.29 32.37
N LYS A 421 14.34 -2.40 33.03
CA LYS A 421 14.80 -1.08 33.52
C LYS A 421 15.97 -1.15 34.49
N HIS A 422 16.19 -2.28 35.16
CA HIS A 422 17.25 -2.41 36.15
C HIS A 422 18.63 -2.50 35.47
N GLN A 423 19.29 -1.35 35.39
CA GLN A 423 20.66 -1.11 35.90
C GLN A 423 21.88 -0.93 35.00
N THR A 424 21.91 -1.04 33.65
CA THR A 424 23.25 -0.93 33.01
C THR A 424 23.48 -0.21 31.69
N LEU A 425 22.50 0.37 31.00
CA LEU A 425 22.81 0.97 29.69
C LEU A 425 22.03 2.26 29.40
N HIS A 426 22.56 3.39 29.87
CA HIS A 426 22.07 4.74 29.57
C HIS A 426 21.97 4.99 28.04
N ASN A 427 22.82 4.32 27.26
CA ASN A 427 22.85 4.40 25.79
C ASN A 427 21.64 3.74 25.08
N PHE A 428 20.74 3.05 25.80
CA PHE A 428 19.61 2.32 25.20
C PHE A 428 18.25 3.02 25.34
N SER A 429 18.20 4.21 25.92
CA SER A 429 16.96 4.99 26.06
C SER A 429 16.28 5.26 24.72
N HIS A 430 17.05 5.60 23.68
CA HIS A 430 16.55 5.88 22.33
C HIS A 430 15.91 4.65 21.67
N TYR A 431 16.60 3.50 21.68
CA TYR A 431 16.07 2.24 21.11
C TYR A 431 14.78 1.82 21.80
N ARG A 432 14.75 1.92 23.13
CA ARG A 432 13.58 1.60 23.92
C ARG A 432 12.38 2.46 23.51
N ARG A 433 12.55 3.77 23.37
CA ARG A 433 11.47 4.67 22.93
C ARG A 433 10.93 4.26 21.57
N ASN A 434 11.81 3.97 20.62
CA ASN A 434 11.38 3.57 19.29
C ASN A 434 10.62 2.24 19.34
N ILE A 435 11.09 1.26 20.12
CA ILE A 435 10.36 0.01 20.33
C ILE A 435 8.95 0.29 20.89
N TRP A 436 8.86 1.11 21.93
CA TRP A 436 7.58 1.52 22.50
C TRP A 436 6.65 2.18 21.48
N PHE A 437 7.19 3.08 20.67
CA PHE A 437 6.46 3.72 19.59
C PHE A 437 5.87 2.69 18.61
N PHE A 438 6.66 1.71 18.15
CA PHE A 438 6.16 0.68 17.23
C PHE A 438 5.14 -0.26 17.86
N ILE A 439 5.26 -0.58 19.15
CA ILE A 439 4.23 -1.34 19.88
C ILE A 439 2.92 -0.55 19.92
N CYS A 440 2.98 0.73 20.31
CA CYS A 440 1.82 1.60 20.30
C CYS A 440 1.23 1.72 18.89
N PHE A 441 2.07 1.68 17.86
CA PHE A 441 1.61 1.77 16.49
C PHE A 441 0.92 0.48 16.00
N CYS A 442 1.43 -0.70 16.36
CA CYS A 442 0.71 -1.97 16.16
C CYS A 442 -0.65 -1.95 16.87
N PHE A 443 -0.71 -1.44 18.11
CA PHE A 443 -1.97 -1.29 18.83
C PHE A 443 -2.92 -0.32 18.13
N ALA A 444 -2.42 0.80 17.61
CA ALA A 444 -3.21 1.75 16.83
C ALA A 444 -3.76 1.12 15.54
N GLY A 445 -2.97 0.32 14.82
CA GLY A 445 -3.42 -0.45 13.66
C GLY A 445 -4.52 -1.45 14.02
N TRP A 446 -4.36 -2.15 15.16
CA TRP A 446 -5.37 -3.05 15.68
C TRP A 446 -6.66 -2.32 16.08
N ALA A 447 -6.55 -1.15 16.71
CA ALA A 447 -7.72 -0.38 17.13
C ALA A 447 -8.41 0.38 15.98
N ALA A 448 -7.78 0.49 14.81
CA ALA A 448 -8.25 1.34 13.71
C ALA A 448 -9.64 0.93 13.18
N LEU A 449 -9.83 -0.33 12.79
CA LEU A 449 -11.12 -0.82 12.32
C LEU A 449 -12.23 -0.64 13.37
N PRO A 450 -12.08 -1.08 14.64
CA PRO A 450 -13.17 -1.01 15.59
C PRO A 450 -13.53 0.42 15.97
N LEU A 451 -12.53 1.28 16.15
CA LEU A 451 -12.77 2.69 16.40
C LEU A 451 -13.43 3.37 15.20
N SER A 452 -13.00 3.06 13.97
CA SER A 452 -13.63 3.61 12.77
C SER A 452 -15.10 3.20 12.65
N GLY A 453 -15.43 1.93 12.91
CA GLY A 453 -16.81 1.46 12.85
C GLY A 453 -17.68 2.05 13.97
N ILE A 454 -17.14 2.29 15.17
CA ILE A 454 -17.85 2.96 16.26
C ILE A 454 -18.13 4.43 15.91
N ILE A 455 -17.13 5.14 15.40
CA ILE A 455 -17.22 6.57 15.11
C ILE A 455 -18.09 6.82 13.88
N LEU A 456 -17.83 6.11 12.79
CA LEU A 456 -18.44 6.36 11.48
C LEU A 456 -19.76 5.61 11.29
N SER A 457 -20.02 4.53 12.04
CA SER A 457 -21.16 3.61 11.85
C SER A 457 -21.26 3.00 10.45
N LYS A 458 -20.21 3.17 9.64
CA LYS A 458 -20.10 2.72 8.26
C LYS A 458 -18.67 2.27 8.02
N THR A 459 -18.49 1.34 7.11
CA THR A 459 -17.16 0.98 6.62
C THR A 459 -17.22 0.76 5.12
N ILE A 460 -16.05 0.73 4.53
CA ILE A 460 -15.81 0.33 3.16
C ILE A 460 -14.64 -0.66 3.21
N GLN A 461 -14.73 -1.74 2.46
CA GLN A 461 -13.65 -2.73 2.30
C GLN A 461 -12.80 -3.00 3.58
N PRO A 462 -13.42 -3.49 4.69
CA PRO A 462 -12.76 -3.70 5.97
C PRO A 462 -11.57 -4.66 5.92
N GLN A 463 -11.48 -5.52 4.91
CA GLN A 463 -10.31 -6.38 4.70
C GLN A 463 -9.01 -5.57 4.53
N HIS A 464 -9.07 -4.34 4.01
CA HIS A 464 -7.87 -3.52 3.88
C HIS A 464 -7.28 -3.11 5.24
N PHE A 465 -8.08 -2.91 6.30
CA PHE A 465 -7.52 -2.70 7.65
C PHE A 465 -6.63 -3.86 8.07
N LEU A 466 -6.96 -5.08 7.66
CA LEU A 466 -6.17 -6.26 7.97
C LEU A 466 -4.84 -6.24 7.24
N TYR A 467 -4.86 -6.03 5.93
CA TYR A 467 -3.64 -5.91 5.13
C TYR A 467 -2.74 -4.79 5.64
N ARG A 468 -3.32 -3.67 6.11
CA ARG A 468 -2.57 -2.56 6.69
C ARG A 468 -2.02 -2.88 8.08
N LEU A 469 -2.76 -3.59 8.92
CA LEU A 469 -2.27 -4.08 10.20
C LEU A 469 -1.08 -5.03 10.01
N GLU A 470 -1.16 -5.96 9.07
CA GLU A 470 -0.05 -6.85 8.70
C GLU A 470 1.18 -6.07 8.26
N HIS A 471 0.99 -5.04 7.43
CA HIS A 471 2.08 -4.18 7.00
C HIS A 471 2.76 -3.46 8.19
N ILE A 472 1.98 -2.87 9.10
CA ILE A 472 2.48 -2.21 10.32
C ILE A 472 3.21 -3.21 11.24
N PHE A 473 2.65 -4.42 11.37
CA PHE A 473 3.22 -5.46 12.20
C PHE A 473 4.55 -5.99 11.63
N SER A 474 4.62 -6.28 10.34
CA SER A 474 5.86 -6.69 9.66
C SER A 474 6.94 -5.62 9.76
N LEU A 475 6.58 -4.34 9.61
CA LEU A 475 7.51 -3.23 9.83
C LEU A 475 8.05 -3.22 11.26
N THR A 476 7.18 -3.38 12.25
CA THR A 476 7.57 -3.45 13.67
C THR A 476 8.51 -4.61 13.95
N MET A 477 8.19 -5.79 13.40
CA MET A 477 9.02 -6.99 13.54
C MET A 477 10.40 -6.81 12.90
N LEU A 478 10.48 -6.22 11.71
CA LEU A 478 11.74 -5.87 11.07
C LEU A 478 12.59 -4.96 11.96
N ILE A 479 11.98 -3.94 12.57
CA ILE A 479 12.71 -3.00 13.43
C ILE A 479 13.24 -3.70 14.69
N PHE A 480 12.45 -4.61 15.28
CA PHE A 480 12.90 -5.40 16.42
C PHE A 480 14.06 -6.31 16.06
N LEU A 481 13.99 -6.97 14.90
CA LEU A 481 15.07 -7.78 14.36
C LEU A 481 16.36 -6.97 14.16
N LEU A 482 16.25 -5.77 13.60
CA LEU A 482 17.40 -4.90 13.38
C LEU A 482 18.00 -4.42 14.71
N TYR A 483 17.19 -4.08 15.71
CA TYR A 483 17.70 -3.75 17.03
C TYR A 483 18.32 -4.94 17.74
N ALA A 484 17.73 -6.13 17.63
CA ALA A 484 18.30 -7.37 18.15
C ALA A 484 19.67 -7.65 17.51
N PHE A 485 19.78 -7.48 16.20
CA PHE A 485 21.02 -7.61 15.44
C PHE A 485 22.09 -6.63 15.92
N ILE A 486 21.75 -5.33 15.98
CA ILE A 486 22.67 -4.27 16.43
C ILE A 486 23.12 -4.57 17.85
N TRP A 487 22.19 -4.93 18.73
CA TRP A 487 22.50 -5.25 20.12
C TRP A 487 23.46 -6.44 20.21
N GLN A 488 23.18 -7.54 19.52
CA GLN A 488 24.05 -8.71 19.49
C GLN A 488 25.44 -8.36 18.97
N PHE A 489 25.52 -7.57 17.90
CA PHE A 489 26.78 -7.10 17.33
C PHE A 489 27.59 -6.27 18.33
N THR A 490 26.94 -5.33 19.04
CA THR A 490 27.62 -4.54 20.08
C THR A 490 28.13 -5.39 21.24
N GLN A 491 27.40 -6.44 21.65
CA GLN A 491 27.83 -7.33 22.73
C GLN A 491 29.04 -8.19 22.32
N PHE A 492 29.10 -8.67 21.07
CA PHE A 492 30.25 -9.43 20.58
C PHE A 492 31.55 -8.62 20.55
N SER A 493 31.44 -7.30 20.41
CA SER A 493 32.61 -6.42 20.44
C SER A 493 33.22 -6.22 21.84
N ASN A 494 32.56 -6.67 22.92
CA ASN A 494 33.05 -6.52 24.29
C ASN A 494 33.18 -7.88 25.02
N PRO A 495 34.36 -8.52 24.98
CA PRO A 495 34.56 -9.88 25.50
C PRO A 495 34.43 -10.01 27.03
N PHE A 496 34.47 -8.92 27.80
CA PHE A 496 34.47 -8.94 29.27
C PHE A 496 33.10 -9.19 29.92
N LEU A 497 32.01 -9.29 29.16
CA LEU A 497 30.62 -9.40 29.65
C LEU A 497 30.09 -10.85 29.79
N LEU A 498 30.98 -11.81 30.08
CA LEU A 498 30.70 -13.26 30.07
C LEU A 498 29.65 -13.76 31.09
N LEU A 499 29.52 -13.14 32.27
CA LEU A 499 28.56 -13.55 33.30
C LEU A 499 27.11 -13.04 33.05
N LYS A 500 26.92 -12.04 32.18
CA LYS A 500 25.58 -11.56 31.74
C LYS A 500 24.95 -12.42 30.64
N LYS A 501 25.63 -13.49 30.20
CA LYS A 501 25.20 -14.38 29.11
C LYS A 501 23.86 -15.08 29.33
N ARG A 502 23.41 -15.29 30.59
CA ARG A 502 22.12 -15.97 30.89
C ARG A 502 20.91 -15.12 30.50
N TYR A 503 20.89 -13.84 30.89
CA TYR A 503 19.83 -12.89 30.51
C TYR A 503 19.85 -12.59 29.01
N ILE A 504 21.06 -12.54 28.41
CA ILE A 504 21.21 -12.35 26.97
C ILE A 504 20.61 -13.51 26.19
N ARG A 505 20.94 -14.75 26.56
CA ARG A 505 20.35 -15.95 25.94
C ARG A 505 18.83 -16.02 26.10
N PHE A 506 18.30 -15.60 27.26
CA PHE A 506 16.86 -15.56 27.50
C PHE A 506 16.16 -14.54 26.58
N SER A 507 16.69 -13.31 26.49
CA SER A 507 16.14 -12.30 25.58
C SER A 507 16.26 -12.68 24.11
N GLN A 508 17.34 -13.36 23.71
CA GLN A 508 17.53 -13.89 22.35
C GLN A 508 16.52 -15.00 22.04
N MET A 509 16.31 -15.93 22.97
CA MET A 509 15.28 -16.97 22.84
C MET A 509 13.89 -16.37 22.76
N LEU A 510 13.61 -15.33 23.55
CA LEU A 510 12.31 -14.65 23.53
C LEU A 510 12.07 -13.94 22.20
N ILE A 511 13.06 -13.19 21.70
CA ILE A 511 12.98 -12.53 20.38
C ILE A 511 12.77 -13.59 19.28
N LEU A 512 13.53 -14.68 19.33
CA LEU A 512 13.37 -15.80 18.40
C LEU A 512 11.97 -16.44 18.50
N CYS A 513 11.43 -16.62 19.70
CA CYS A 513 10.07 -17.12 19.92
C CYS A 513 9.02 -16.16 19.35
N VAL A 514 9.18 -14.84 19.52
CA VAL A 514 8.26 -13.84 18.95
C VAL A 514 8.35 -13.85 17.41
N ILE A 515 9.55 -13.97 16.84
CA ILE A 515 9.75 -14.11 15.39
C ILE A 515 9.10 -15.41 14.89
N LEU A 516 9.33 -16.54 15.55
CA LEU A 516 8.74 -17.82 15.17
C LEU A 516 7.22 -17.83 15.30
N LEU A 517 6.66 -17.23 16.36
CA LEU A 517 5.22 -17.07 16.54
C LEU A 517 4.61 -16.15 15.47
N SER A 518 5.29 -15.05 15.14
CA SER A 518 4.90 -14.16 14.05
C SER A 518 4.89 -14.91 12.71
N VAL A 519 6.01 -15.55 12.35
CA VAL A 519 6.15 -16.31 11.10
C VAL A 519 5.13 -17.44 11.01
N THR A 520 4.92 -18.21 12.07
CA THR A 520 3.92 -19.29 12.08
C THR A 520 2.48 -18.78 12.02
N SER A 521 2.17 -17.65 12.67
CA SER A 521 0.85 -17.03 12.58
C SER A 521 0.53 -16.61 11.16
N THR A 522 1.52 -16.04 10.46
CA THR A 522 1.31 -15.55 9.10
C THR A 522 1.38 -16.65 8.06
N ILE A 523 2.21 -17.69 8.24
CA ILE A 523 2.12 -18.91 7.42
C ILE A 523 0.73 -19.54 7.58
N ARG A 524 0.21 -19.63 8.81
CA ARG A 524 -1.17 -20.13 9.02
C ARG A 524 -2.19 -19.25 8.34
N PHE A 525 -2.04 -17.94 8.38
CA PHE A 525 -2.93 -17.00 7.72
C PHE A 525 -2.88 -17.12 6.20
N ALA A 526 -1.68 -17.07 5.61
CA ALA A 526 -1.45 -17.31 4.20
C ALA A 526 -2.00 -18.68 3.78
N ALA A 527 -1.88 -19.71 4.62
CA ALA A 527 -2.45 -21.03 4.38
C ALA A 527 -3.97 -21.07 4.54
N VAL A 528 -4.59 -20.25 5.38
CA VAL A 528 -6.06 -20.13 5.48
C VAL A 528 -6.60 -19.41 4.26
N PHE A 529 -5.95 -18.33 3.80
CA PHE A 529 -6.28 -17.66 2.54
C PHE A 529 -6.04 -18.56 1.32
N ALA A 530 -4.95 -19.33 1.31
CA ALA A 530 -4.65 -20.29 0.24
C ALA A 530 -5.61 -21.48 0.21
N LYS A 531 -5.98 -22.01 1.39
CA LYS A 531 -6.83 -23.20 1.51
C LYS A 531 -8.30 -22.84 1.33
N ASN A 532 -8.66 -21.61 1.63
CA ASN A 532 -9.87 -20.99 1.12
C ASN A 532 -9.63 -20.63 -0.35
N ASP A 533 -9.44 -21.63 -1.21
CA ASP A 533 -10.03 -21.68 -2.56
C ASP A 533 -11.57 -21.56 -2.41
N ILE A 534 -12.05 -20.58 -1.64
CA ILE A 534 -13.31 -19.96 -1.92
C ILE A 534 -13.02 -19.41 -3.30
N PRO A 535 -13.63 -19.95 -4.38
CA PRO A 535 -13.64 -19.21 -5.62
C PRO A 535 -14.15 -17.84 -5.21
N VAL A 536 -13.22 -16.88 -5.17
CA VAL A 536 -13.55 -15.47 -5.02
C VAL A 536 -14.57 -15.31 -6.12
N LEU A 537 -15.84 -15.11 -5.76
CA LEU A 537 -16.94 -14.98 -6.72
C LEU A 537 -16.77 -13.69 -7.54
N GLY A 538 -15.56 -13.13 -7.68
CA GLY A 538 -15.37 -11.70 -7.89
C GLY A 538 -14.33 -11.29 -8.91
N THR A 539 -13.31 -12.08 -9.26
CA THR A 539 -12.24 -11.54 -10.12
C THR A 539 -11.51 -12.57 -10.97
N HIS A 540 -12.19 -13.61 -11.47
CA HIS A 540 -11.64 -14.26 -12.66
C HIS A 540 -11.63 -13.18 -13.74
N GLU A 541 -10.44 -12.57 -13.97
CA GLU A 541 -10.12 -12.01 -15.29
C GLU A 541 -10.66 -13.06 -16.27
N PRO A 542 -11.56 -12.70 -17.21
CA PRO A 542 -12.27 -13.68 -18.01
C PRO A 542 -11.27 -14.69 -18.54
N ASP A 543 -11.61 -15.98 -18.51
CA ASP A 543 -10.74 -17.11 -18.91
C ASP A 543 -9.98 -16.86 -20.23
N SER A 544 -10.45 -15.91 -21.04
CA SER A 544 -9.69 -15.21 -22.09
C SER A 544 -8.20 -14.94 -21.77
N VAL A 545 -7.80 -14.48 -20.57
CA VAL A 545 -6.38 -14.22 -20.24
C VAL A 545 -5.59 -15.53 -20.07
N SER A 546 -6.28 -16.65 -19.81
CA SER A 546 -5.67 -17.98 -19.75
C SER A 546 -5.44 -18.61 -21.13
N THR A 547 -6.01 -18.05 -22.20
CA THR A 547 -5.69 -18.51 -23.56
C THR A 547 -4.26 -18.10 -23.92
N SER A 548 -3.50 -19.02 -24.51
CA SER A 548 -2.07 -18.80 -24.83
C SER A 548 -1.82 -17.60 -25.76
N ASN A 549 -2.85 -17.09 -26.44
CA ASN A 549 -2.75 -16.10 -27.50
C ASN A 549 -3.31 -14.71 -27.14
N TYR A 550 -3.94 -14.50 -25.98
CA TYR A 550 -4.65 -13.25 -25.66
C TYR A 550 -3.80 -12.00 -25.89
N ARG A 551 -2.53 -11.98 -25.43
CA ARG A 551 -1.65 -10.80 -25.57
C ARG A 551 -1.35 -10.46 -27.03
N THR A 552 -1.12 -11.47 -27.85
CA THR A 552 -0.87 -11.31 -29.28
C THR A 552 -2.13 -10.82 -29.99
N ASP A 553 -3.28 -11.43 -29.68
CA ASP A 553 -4.57 -11.04 -30.23
C ASP A 553 -4.97 -9.63 -29.80
N PHE A 554 -4.73 -9.27 -28.54
CA PHE A 554 -4.95 -7.93 -28.01
C PHE A 554 -4.10 -6.91 -28.77
N PHE A 555 -2.79 -7.16 -28.92
CA PHE A 555 -1.93 -6.30 -29.72
C PHE A 555 -2.45 -6.13 -31.15
N ASN A 556 -2.80 -7.22 -31.83
CA ASN A 556 -3.30 -7.16 -33.21
C ASN A 556 -4.63 -6.38 -33.29
N THR A 557 -5.55 -6.60 -32.35
CA THR A 557 -6.79 -5.84 -32.21
C THR A 557 -6.50 -4.35 -32.03
N THR A 558 -5.51 -3.98 -31.20
CA THR A 558 -5.14 -2.56 -31.03
C THR A 558 -4.58 -1.94 -32.32
N GLN A 559 -3.80 -2.68 -33.11
CA GLN A 559 -3.33 -2.18 -34.42
C GLN A 559 -4.48 -1.95 -35.38
N GLU A 560 -5.48 -2.83 -35.36
CA GLU A 560 -6.67 -2.68 -36.18
C GLU A 560 -7.51 -1.47 -35.76
N LEU A 561 -7.76 -1.28 -34.46
CA LEU A 561 -8.51 -0.14 -33.94
C LEU A 561 -7.87 1.21 -34.33
N LEU A 562 -6.54 1.28 -34.43
CA LEU A 562 -5.84 2.51 -34.83
C LEU A 562 -6.11 2.93 -36.27
N LYS A 563 -6.51 2.01 -37.16
CA LYS A 563 -6.87 2.34 -38.54
C LYS A 563 -8.12 3.22 -38.62
N TYR A 564 -9.01 3.13 -37.63
CA TYR A 564 -10.29 3.83 -37.60
C TYR A 564 -10.23 5.21 -36.91
N LYS A 565 -9.04 5.67 -36.50
CA LYS A 565 -8.86 6.92 -35.75
C LYS A 565 -8.84 8.20 -36.62
N MET A 566 -9.24 8.14 -37.90
CA MET A 566 -9.07 9.25 -38.84
C MET A 566 -10.14 10.36 -38.66
N GLY A 567 -9.85 11.36 -37.83
CA GLY A 567 -10.52 12.68 -37.83
C GLY A 567 -11.41 12.99 -36.62
N LYS A 568 -12.31 12.09 -36.24
CA LYS A 568 -13.09 12.13 -34.97
C LYS A 568 -12.80 10.87 -34.18
N LEU A 569 -12.69 10.97 -32.85
CA LEU A 569 -12.45 9.79 -32.03
C LEU A 569 -13.76 8.98 -31.95
N PRO A 570 -13.78 7.73 -32.46
CA PRO A 570 -14.99 6.92 -32.41
C PRO A 570 -15.36 6.56 -30.97
N VAL A 571 -16.65 6.37 -30.71
CA VAL A 571 -17.17 5.79 -29.50
C VAL A 571 -17.10 4.27 -29.61
N LEU A 572 -16.38 3.68 -28.66
CA LEU A 572 -16.16 2.24 -28.58
C LEU A 572 -17.14 1.60 -27.60
N ALA A 573 -17.84 0.56 -28.02
CA ALA A 573 -18.59 -0.32 -27.11
C ALA A 573 -17.83 -1.64 -26.94
N THR A 574 -17.41 -1.92 -25.71
CA THR A 574 -16.73 -3.18 -25.35
C THR A 574 -16.89 -3.49 -23.88
N VAL A 575 -16.99 -4.77 -23.55
CA VAL A 575 -16.89 -5.26 -22.17
C VAL A 575 -15.52 -5.86 -21.86
N ASP A 576 -14.55 -5.82 -22.80
CA ASP A 576 -13.17 -6.19 -22.50
C ASP A 576 -12.45 -5.02 -21.81
N PHE A 577 -11.98 -5.27 -20.59
CA PHE A 577 -11.44 -4.22 -19.75
C PHE A 577 -10.07 -3.70 -20.20
N GLN A 578 -9.26 -4.54 -20.87
CA GLN A 578 -7.96 -4.13 -21.40
C GLN A 578 -8.14 -3.26 -22.64
N ILE A 579 -9.04 -3.64 -23.55
CA ILE A 579 -9.39 -2.83 -24.72
C ILE A 579 -9.97 -1.49 -24.27
N TYR A 580 -10.92 -1.51 -23.34
CA TYR A 580 -11.49 -0.28 -22.75
C TYR A 580 -10.38 0.60 -22.15
N SER A 581 -9.58 0.05 -21.24
CA SER A 581 -8.53 0.81 -20.54
C SER A 581 -7.50 1.37 -21.50
N TRP A 582 -7.11 0.60 -22.52
CA TRP A 582 -6.20 1.05 -23.56
C TRP A 582 -6.76 2.24 -24.33
N TRP A 583 -8.00 2.11 -24.81
CA TRP A 583 -8.69 3.05 -25.65
C TRP A 583 -8.84 4.42 -24.98
N VAL A 584 -9.40 4.42 -23.76
CA VAL A 584 -9.69 5.66 -23.04
C VAL A 584 -8.42 6.32 -22.48
N SER A 585 -7.40 5.53 -22.11
CA SER A 585 -6.23 6.07 -21.40
C SER A 585 -5.13 6.58 -22.32
N PHE A 586 -4.76 5.79 -23.35
CA PHE A 586 -3.61 6.11 -24.21
C PHE A 586 -4.01 6.88 -25.46
N TRP A 587 -5.27 6.78 -25.87
CA TRP A 587 -5.77 7.36 -27.11
C TRP A 587 -6.85 8.42 -26.91
N LYS A 588 -7.25 8.67 -25.66
CA LYS A 588 -8.34 9.59 -25.29
C LYS A 588 -9.66 9.25 -25.97
N GLY A 589 -9.84 7.98 -26.32
CA GLY A 589 -11.05 7.52 -26.99
C GLY A 589 -12.26 7.57 -26.05
N TYR A 590 -13.44 7.66 -26.65
CA TYR A 590 -14.70 7.61 -25.92
C TYR A 590 -15.22 6.18 -25.86
N ALA A 591 -15.98 5.85 -24.81
CA ALA A 591 -16.64 4.56 -24.70
C ALA A 591 -18.14 4.71 -24.44
N PHE A 592 -18.91 3.76 -24.96
CA PHE A 592 -20.37 3.81 -24.90
C PHE A 592 -20.87 3.66 -23.47
N PHE A 593 -20.33 2.73 -22.69
CA PHE A 593 -20.57 2.64 -21.24
C PHE A 593 -19.24 2.71 -20.50
N PRO A 594 -19.18 3.46 -19.39
CA PRO A 594 -17.95 3.62 -18.63
C PRO A 594 -17.79 2.48 -17.62
N PHE A 595 -16.58 2.36 -17.09
CA PHE A 595 -16.27 1.46 -15.99
C PHE A 595 -16.93 1.94 -14.68
N ALA A 596 -17.70 1.07 -14.02
CA ALA A 596 -18.60 1.43 -12.91
C ALA A 596 -17.86 1.99 -11.68
N PHE A 597 -16.62 1.56 -11.46
CA PHE A 597 -15.78 2.02 -10.35
C PHE A 597 -15.29 3.46 -10.52
N THR A 598 -15.05 3.92 -11.74
CA THR A 598 -14.47 5.25 -12.01
C THR A 598 -15.49 6.29 -12.46
N SER A 599 -16.64 5.85 -12.98
CA SER A 599 -17.65 6.77 -13.49
C SER A 599 -18.37 7.49 -12.35
N PRO A 600 -18.57 8.83 -12.44
CA PRO A 600 -19.40 9.57 -11.51
C PRO A 600 -20.89 9.52 -11.85
N LEU A 601 -21.29 8.81 -12.92
CA LEU A 601 -22.68 8.71 -13.36
C LEU A 601 -23.54 7.93 -12.36
N PRO A 602 -24.87 8.17 -12.33
CA PRO A 602 -25.80 7.38 -11.52
C PRO A 602 -25.86 5.93 -11.98
N ASP A 603 -26.22 5.02 -11.08
CA ASP A 603 -26.35 3.59 -11.40
C ASP A 603 -27.33 3.34 -12.56
N SER A 604 -28.42 4.11 -12.61
CA SER A 604 -29.44 4.00 -13.65
C SER A 604 -28.89 4.22 -15.05
N GLU A 605 -27.92 5.11 -15.22
CA GLU A 605 -27.29 5.40 -16.51
C GLU A 605 -26.35 4.25 -16.92
N LEU A 606 -25.59 3.70 -15.97
CA LEU A 606 -24.71 2.55 -16.22
C LEU A 606 -25.52 1.31 -16.62
N GLU A 607 -26.58 1.02 -15.85
CA GLU A 607 -27.48 -0.11 -16.08
C GLU A 607 -28.24 0.04 -17.41
N TYR A 608 -28.73 1.25 -17.73
CA TYR A 608 -29.40 1.52 -19.00
C TYR A 608 -28.49 1.27 -20.19
N ARG A 609 -27.25 1.80 -20.18
CA ARG A 609 -26.31 1.63 -21.30
C ARG A 609 -25.89 0.17 -21.48
N LEU A 610 -25.69 -0.56 -20.38
CA LEU A 610 -25.41 -1.99 -20.44
C LEU A 610 -26.57 -2.75 -21.09
N ALA A 611 -27.81 -2.46 -20.69
CA ALA A 611 -29.00 -3.09 -21.26
C ALA A 611 -29.22 -2.72 -22.74
N VAL A 612 -28.99 -1.47 -23.14
CA VAL A 612 -29.00 -1.02 -24.54
C VAL A 612 -27.95 -1.78 -25.36
N PHE A 613 -26.74 -1.96 -24.83
CA PHE A 613 -25.69 -2.73 -25.48
C PHE A 613 -26.09 -4.19 -25.67
N CYS A 614 -26.65 -4.84 -24.64
CA CYS A 614 -27.15 -6.21 -24.75
C CYS A 614 -28.27 -6.36 -25.79
N LYS A 615 -29.21 -5.41 -25.83
CA LYS A 615 -30.27 -5.39 -26.86
C LYS A 615 -29.70 -5.20 -28.26
N LEU A 616 -28.72 -4.32 -28.42
CA LEU A 616 -28.02 -4.10 -29.69
C LEU A 616 -27.37 -5.39 -30.20
N LEU A 617 -26.83 -6.21 -29.30
CA LEU A 617 -26.23 -7.51 -29.64
C LEU A 617 -27.25 -8.63 -29.91
N GLY A 618 -28.55 -8.33 -29.86
CA GLY A 618 -29.62 -9.30 -30.12
C GLY A 618 -29.89 -10.27 -28.97
N MET A 619 -29.44 -9.96 -27.75
CA MET A 619 -29.73 -10.82 -26.58
C MET A 619 -31.24 -10.88 -26.31
N ASN A 620 -31.74 -12.08 -25.97
CA ASN A 620 -33.09 -12.22 -25.41
C ASN A 620 -33.04 -12.03 -23.87
N ILE A 621 -34.18 -12.20 -23.20
CA ILE A 621 -34.29 -12.02 -21.74
C ILE A 621 -33.43 -13.04 -20.98
N GLU A 622 -33.45 -14.32 -21.40
CA GLU A 622 -32.70 -15.39 -20.75
C GLU A 622 -31.19 -15.18 -20.90
N ASP A 623 -30.75 -14.74 -22.08
CA ASP A 623 -29.36 -14.37 -22.34
C ASP A 623 -28.94 -13.19 -21.48
N TYR A 624 -29.73 -12.13 -21.44
CA TYR A 624 -29.45 -10.96 -20.61
C TYR A 624 -29.37 -11.33 -19.12
N GLN A 625 -30.29 -12.16 -18.63
CA GLN A 625 -30.29 -12.66 -17.26
C GLN A 625 -29.00 -13.43 -16.95
N LYS A 626 -28.58 -14.36 -17.82
CA LYS A 626 -27.29 -15.06 -17.67
C LYS A 626 -26.12 -14.08 -17.66
N PHE A 627 -26.14 -13.08 -18.56
CA PHE A 627 -25.07 -12.11 -18.71
C PHE A 627 -24.88 -11.22 -17.47
N ILE A 628 -25.95 -10.73 -16.85
CA ILE A 628 -25.85 -9.91 -15.63
C ILE A 628 -25.50 -10.74 -14.38
N HIS A 629 -25.56 -12.07 -14.46
CA HIS A 629 -25.06 -12.98 -13.42
C HIS A 629 -23.56 -13.28 -13.54
N GLU A 630 -22.92 -12.89 -14.64
CA GLU A 630 -21.47 -13.03 -14.77
C GLU A 630 -20.75 -12.11 -13.78
N ASN A 631 -19.94 -12.69 -12.89
CA ASN A 631 -19.22 -11.95 -11.85
C ASN A 631 -18.40 -10.78 -12.42
N TYR A 632 -17.77 -11.00 -13.57
CA TYR A 632 -17.00 -9.97 -14.26
C TYR A 632 -17.89 -8.79 -14.73
N ILE A 633 -19.11 -9.06 -15.20
CA ILE A 633 -20.06 -8.01 -15.58
C ILE A 633 -20.54 -7.23 -14.36
N GLN A 634 -20.92 -7.94 -13.29
CA GLN A 634 -21.33 -7.30 -12.04
C GLN A 634 -20.24 -6.40 -11.45
N TYR A 635 -19.00 -6.89 -11.44
CA TYR A 635 -17.86 -6.21 -10.83
C TYR A 635 -17.32 -5.05 -11.67
N PHE A 636 -17.26 -5.18 -13.00
CA PHE A 636 -16.66 -4.13 -13.83
C PHE A 636 -17.68 -3.14 -14.39
N TRP A 637 -18.81 -3.61 -14.89
CA TRP A 637 -19.65 -2.80 -15.78
C TRP A 637 -20.97 -2.37 -15.13
N GLN A 638 -21.53 -3.20 -14.27
CA GLN A 638 -22.86 -2.97 -13.72
C GLN A 638 -22.83 -2.23 -12.37
N SER A 639 -22.08 -2.74 -11.40
CA SER A 639 -22.37 -2.44 -9.99
C SER A 639 -21.14 -2.32 -9.09
N HIS A 640 -20.01 -2.91 -9.51
CA HIS A 640 -18.82 -3.07 -8.69
C HIS A 640 -19.12 -3.77 -7.37
N LEU A 641 -18.99 -3.08 -6.23
CA LEU A 641 -19.30 -3.62 -4.90
C LEU A 641 -20.67 -3.19 -4.36
N LYS A 642 -21.55 -2.62 -5.21
CA LYS A 642 -22.93 -2.26 -4.84
C LYS A 642 -23.68 -3.45 -4.24
N TYR A 643 -23.57 -4.62 -4.86
CA TYR A 643 -24.25 -5.85 -4.45
C TYR A 643 -23.37 -6.74 -3.54
N GLN A 644 -22.47 -6.14 -2.76
CA GLN A 644 -21.64 -6.88 -1.82
C GLN A 644 -22.51 -7.65 -0.80
N VAL A 645 -22.08 -8.86 -0.48
CA VAL A 645 -22.75 -9.72 0.49
C VAL A 645 -21.76 -10.36 1.45
N SER A 646 -22.13 -10.37 2.73
CA SER A 646 -21.40 -11.02 3.80
C SER A 646 -22.35 -11.32 4.97
N SER A 647 -21.90 -12.09 5.95
CA SER A 647 -22.66 -12.32 7.19
C SER A 647 -22.89 -11.04 8.00
N ALA A 648 -22.09 -10.00 7.74
CA ALA A 648 -22.21 -8.70 8.39
C ALA A 648 -23.16 -7.73 7.67
N TYR A 649 -23.30 -7.87 6.36
CA TYR A 649 -24.09 -6.98 5.51
C TYR A 649 -24.50 -7.66 4.21
N SER A 650 -25.74 -7.48 3.80
CA SER A 650 -26.23 -7.81 2.46
C SER A 650 -27.01 -6.61 1.93
N PHE A 651 -26.94 -6.36 0.62
CA PHE A 651 -27.64 -5.25 -0.02
C PHE A 651 -29.16 -5.30 0.21
N SER A 652 -29.77 -6.44 -0.15
CA SER A 652 -31.17 -6.79 0.18
C SER A 652 -31.27 -7.71 1.40
N SER A 653 -32.50 -8.00 1.86
CA SER A 653 -32.76 -9.02 2.89
C SER A 653 -32.29 -10.40 2.41
N LEU A 654 -31.85 -11.27 3.33
CA LEU A 654 -31.37 -12.61 2.96
C LEU A 654 -32.41 -13.43 2.18
N SER A 655 -33.70 -13.22 2.44
CA SER A 655 -34.81 -13.87 1.71
C SER A 655 -34.87 -13.50 0.21
N ASP A 656 -34.23 -12.41 -0.19
CA ASP A 656 -34.19 -11.92 -1.57
C ASP A 656 -33.05 -12.55 -2.39
N TYR A 657 -32.40 -13.58 -1.85
CA TYR A 657 -31.35 -14.33 -2.56
C TYR A 657 -31.73 -15.81 -2.66
N PRO A 658 -31.24 -16.54 -3.66
CA PRO A 658 -31.38 -17.99 -3.72
C PRO A 658 -30.82 -18.69 -2.47
N GLN A 659 -31.43 -19.81 -2.06
CA GLN A 659 -31.06 -20.50 -0.82
C GLN A 659 -29.55 -20.86 -0.75
N TYR A 660 -28.96 -21.30 -1.86
CA TYR A 660 -27.53 -21.62 -1.91
C TYR A 660 -26.64 -20.38 -1.65
N VAL A 661 -27.06 -19.21 -2.15
CA VAL A 661 -26.38 -17.93 -1.88
C VAL A 661 -26.55 -17.55 -0.41
N GLN A 662 -27.74 -17.70 0.16
CA GLN A 662 -27.97 -17.45 1.59
C GLN A 662 -27.06 -18.29 2.49
N GLU A 663 -26.90 -19.58 2.16
CA GLU A 663 -26.01 -20.49 2.89
C GLU A 663 -24.54 -20.09 2.73
N LYS A 664 -24.13 -19.61 1.55
CA LYS A 664 -22.80 -19.04 1.35
C LYS A 664 -22.61 -17.78 2.21
N ILE A 665 -23.53 -16.83 2.15
CA ILE A 665 -23.49 -15.57 2.93
C ILE A 665 -23.35 -15.87 4.43
N LYS A 666 -24.11 -16.83 4.97
CA LYS A 666 -24.02 -17.22 6.39
C LYS A 666 -22.65 -17.76 6.82
N LYS A 667 -21.86 -18.30 5.88
CA LYS A 667 -20.52 -18.84 6.13
C LYS A 667 -19.41 -17.80 6.02
N THR A 668 -19.67 -16.66 5.37
CA THR A 668 -18.71 -15.56 5.23
C THR A 668 -18.48 -14.82 6.55
N THR A 669 -17.42 -14.02 6.61
CA THR A 669 -17.11 -13.07 7.68
C THR A 669 -17.26 -11.63 7.19
N ILE A 670 -17.15 -10.65 8.10
CA ILE A 670 -17.12 -9.23 7.71
C ILE A 670 -15.95 -8.86 6.79
N LEU A 671 -14.90 -9.69 6.76
CA LEU A 671 -13.70 -9.49 5.93
C LEU A 671 -13.88 -10.06 4.52
N ASP A 672 -14.94 -10.84 4.29
CA ASP A 672 -15.27 -11.44 3.00
C ASP A 672 -16.23 -10.57 2.18
N ASN A 673 -16.17 -9.25 2.37
CA ASN A 673 -17.06 -8.28 1.73
C ASN A 673 -16.68 -7.96 0.27
N TYR A 674 -15.84 -8.81 -0.34
CA TYR A 674 -15.56 -8.79 -1.78
C TYR A 674 -16.50 -9.72 -2.55
N ASP A 675 -17.24 -10.60 -1.86
CA ASP A 675 -18.29 -11.41 -2.48
C ASP A 675 -19.44 -10.51 -2.93
N ILE A 676 -19.89 -10.69 -4.16
CA ILE A 676 -21.03 -9.99 -4.75
C ILE A 676 -22.11 -11.01 -5.11
N ALA A 677 -23.37 -10.63 -4.94
CA ALA A 677 -24.51 -11.43 -5.39
C ALA A 677 -25.67 -10.52 -5.75
N LEU A 678 -26.20 -10.66 -6.97
CA LEU A 678 -27.37 -9.91 -7.43
C LEU A 678 -28.64 -10.42 -6.70
N PRO A 679 -29.37 -9.55 -5.97
CA PRO A 679 -30.65 -9.93 -5.37
C PRO A 679 -31.73 -10.19 -6.42
N LEU A 680 -32.68 -11.08 -6.12
CA LEU A 680 -33.78 -11.46 -7.02
C LEU A 680 -34.66 -10.26 -7.39
N SER A 681 -34.92 -9.35 -6.45
CA SER A 681 -35.67 -8.12 -6.72
C SER A 681 -34.97 -7.19 -7.72
N GLU A 682 -33.65 -7.05 -7.60
CA GLU A 682 -32.84 -6.22 -8.50
C GLU A 682 -32.68 -6.87 -9.88
N GLU A 683 -32.51 -8.19 -9.93
CA GLU A 683 -32.54 -8.95 -11.17
C GLU A 683 -33.83 -8.72 -11.93
N LYS A 684 -34.98 -8.84 -11.25
CA LYS A 684 -36.29 -8.58 -11.84
C LYS A 684 -36.38 -7.15 -12.38
N ARG A 685 -35.95 -6.15 -11.61
CA ARG A 685 -35.94 -4.73 -12.04
C ARG A 685 -35.09 -4.53 -13.29
N LEU A 686 -33.94 -5.16 -13.38
CA LEU A 686 -33.04 -5.04 -14.53
C LEU A 686 -33.60 -5.74 -15.77
N ILE A 687 -34.29 -6.87 -15.61
CA ILE A 687 -35.03 -7.54 -16.69
C ILE A 687 -36.18 -6.65 -17.19
N GLU A 688 -36.92 -6.01 -16.27
CA GLU A 688 -37.98 -5.05 -16.63
C GLU A 688 -37.41 -3.86 -17.41
N LEU A 689 -36.29 -3.29 -16.95
CA LEU A 689 -35.56 -2.25 -17.68
C LEU A 689 -35.18 -2.71 -19.09
N PHE A 690 -34.58 -3.90 -19.21
CA PHE A 690 -34.20 -4.48 -20.49
C PHE A 690 -35.39 -4.67 -21.44
N ASN A 691 -36.55 -5.08 -20.92
CA ASN A 691 -37.77 -5.24 -21.70
C ASN A 691 -38.37 -3.92 -22.19
N GLN A 692 -38.23 -2.85 -21.41
CA GLN A 692 -38.74 -1.52 -21.76
C GLN A 692 -37.85 -0.80 -22.76
N ILE A 693 -36.57 -1.16 -22.86
CA ILE A 693 -35.63 -0.54 -23.78
C ILE A 693 -35.98 -0.87 -25.23
N THR A 694 -36.31 0.17 -25.98
CA THR A 694 -36.23 0.16 -27.44
C THR A 694 -34.91 0.78 -27.83
N VAL A 695 -34.15 0.13 -28.71
CA VAL A 695 -32.84 0.62 -29.14
C VAL A 695 -33.00 1.46 -30.42
N PRO A 696 -32.85 2.79 -30.35
CA PRO A 696 -32.84 3.62 -31.55
C PRO A 696 -31.46 3.53 -32.20
N ILE A 697 -31.18 2.44 -32.92
CA ILE A 697 -29.84 2.14 -33.49
C ILE A 697 -29.32 3.31 -34.32
N GLU A 698 -30.21 4.01 -35.02
CA GLU A 698 -29.89 5.19 -35.84
C GLU A 698 -29.30 6.35 -35.03
N THR A 699 -29.75 6.56 -33.80
CA THR A 699 -29.29 7.65 -32.93
C THR A 699 -28.20 7.23 -31.96
N LEU A 700 -27.88 5.94 -31.86
CA LEU A 700 -26.80 5.48 -31.00
C LEU A 700 -25.46 6.01 -31.50
N ASN A 701 -24.73 6.66 -30.62
CA ASN A 701 -23.38 7.13 -30.89
C ASN A 701 -22.38 6.00 -30.60
N ILE A 702 -22.38 4.96 -31.44
CA ILE A 702 -21.45 3.82 -31.37
C ILE A 702 -20.91 3.57 -32.78
N GLU A 703 -19.62 3.78 -32.97
CA GLU A 703 -18.95 3.55 -34.26
C GLU A 703 -18.22 2.21 -34.30
N LEU A 704 -17.74 1.73 -33.14
CA LEU A 704 -16.97 0.50 -33.03
C LEU A 704 -17.53 -0.38 -31.92
N ILE A 705 -17.68 -1.67 -32.21
CA ILE A 705 -18.01 -2.70 -31.22
C ILE A 705 -16.87 -3.71 -31.19
N VAL A 706 -16.34 -3.99 -30.01
CA VAL A 706 -15.31 -5.03 -29.82
C VAL A 706 -15.84 -6.05 -28.81
N LEU A 707 -16.02 -7.29 -29.28
CA LEU A 707 -16.43 -8.42 -28.44
C LEU A 707 -15.30 -9.43 -28.34
N THR A 708 -15.23 -10.11 -27.19
CA THR A 708 -14.39 -11.29 -27.02
C THR A 708 -15.11 -12.52 -27.59
N ASN A 709 -14.34 -13.49 -28.07
CA ASN A 709 -14.82 -14.79 -28.54
C ASN A 709 -14.94 -15.80 -27.40
N GLY A 710 -15.02 -15.33 -26.15
CA GLY A 710 -15.27 -16.18 -24.99
C GLY A 710 -16.65 -16.85 -25.06
N MET A 711 -16.83 -17.96 -24.32
CA MET A 711 -17.96 -18.87 -24.46
C MET A 711 -19.33 -18.18 -24.49
N PHE A 712 -19.55 -17.15 -23.68
CA PHE A 712 -20.85 -16.46 -23.64
C PHE A 712 -21.06 -15.49 -24.81
N LEU A 713 -20.07 -14.65 -25.15
CA LEU A 713 -20.25 -13.58 -26.15
C LEU A 713 -20.07 -14.02 -27.60
N GLN A 714 -19.51 -15.21 -27.83
CA GLN A 714 -19.22 -15.73 -29.17
C GLN A 714 -20.48 -15.80 -30.06
N GLN A 715 -21.63 -16.13 -29.48
CA GLN A 715 -22.89 -16.31 -30.21
C GLN A 715 -23.60 -15.01 -30.59
N PHE A 716 -23.17 -13.87 -30.07
CA PHE A 716 -23.83 -12.58 -30.32
C PHE A 716 -23.07 -11.75 -31.35
N SER A 717 -23.81 -10.93 -32.07
CA SER A 717 -23.32 -9.95 -33.05
C SER A 717 -24.29 -8.77 -33.14
N PRO A 718 -23.79 -7.55 -33.43
CA PRO A 718 -24.67 -6.44 -33.75
C PRO A 718 -25.40 -6.67 -35.09
N PRO A 719 -26.44 -5.88 -35.43
CA PRO A 719 -27.23 -6.08 -36.63
C PRO A 719 -26.43 -5.80 -37.90
N ASP A 720 -26.39 -6.76 -38.82
CA ASP A 720 -25.58 -6.70 -40.04
C ASP A 720 -25.92 -5.53 -40.99
N ASN A 721 -27.15 -4.99 -40.89
CA ASN A 721 -27.58 -3.85 -41.68
C ASN A 721 -26.99 -2.51 -41.18
N HIS A 722 -26.55 -2.44 -39.92
CA HIS A 722 -25.96 -1.24 -39.32
C HIS A 722 -24.47 -1.38 -39.04
N PHE A 723 -23.98 -2.61 -38.89
CA PHE A 723 -22.60 -2.90 -38.57
C PHE A 723 -22.03 -3.94 -39.53
N GLU A 724 -20.73 -3.84 -39.81
CA GLU A 724 -19.99 -4.82 -40.59
C GLU A 724 -18.84 -5.39 -39.77
N LEU A 725 -18.64 -6.71 -39.83
CA LEU A 725 -17.48 -7.36 -39.21
C LEU A 725 -16.24 -7.02 -40.06
N CYS A 726 -15.36 -6.19 -39.51
CA CYS A 726 -14.17 -5.70 -40.22
C CYS A 726 -12.88 -6.45 -39.85
N TYR A 727 -12.85 -7.10 -38.68
CA TYR A 727 -11.69 -7.84 -38.21
C TYR A 727 -12.07 -8.92 -37.21
N GLN A 728 -11.34 -10.04 -37.27
CA GLN A 728 -11.46 -11.14 -36.31
C GLN A 728 -10.11 -11.83 -36.12
N ASN A 729 -9.79 -12.17 -34.88
CA ASN A 729 -8.73 -13.12 -34.52
C ASN A 729 -9.28 -14.18 -33.56
N SER A 730 -8.42 -14.99 -32.91
CA SER A 730 -8.89 -16.05 -32.01
C SER A 730 -9.63 -15.51 -30.78
N THR A 731 -9.28 -14.32 -30.30
CA THR A 731 -9.84 -13.75 -29.06
C THR A 731 -10.90 -12.68 -29.31
N PHE A 732 -10.82 -11.90 -30.39
CA PHE A 732 -11.64 -10.71 -30.60
C PHE A 732 -12.32 -10.68 -31.96
N ARG A 733 -13.47 -10.01 -32.01
CA ARG A 733 -14.18 -9.57 -33.22
C ARG A 733 -14.43 -8.07 -33.12
N ILE A 734 -14.21 -7.35 -34.22
CA ILE A 734 -14.43 -5.91 -34.33
C ILE A 734 -15.49 -5.66 -35.40
N TRP A 735 -16.56 -4.99 -35.00
CA TRP A 735 -17.56 -4.48 -35.91
C TRP A 735 -17.44 -2.97 -36.03
N ARG A 736 -17.60 -2.48 -37.24
CA ARG A 736 -17.63 -1.06 -37.58
C ARG A 736 -19.05 -0.70 -38.01
N ARG A 737 -19.53 0.47 -37.59
CA ARG A 737 -20.78 1.03 -38.12
C ARG A 737 -20.64 1.31 -39.62
N ARG A 738 -21.63 0.92 -40.41
CA ARG A 738 -21.68 1.13 -41.87
C ARG A 738 -21.84 2.59 -42.25
#